data_AF-A0A8J4SHM5-F1
#
_entry.id   AF-A0A8J4SHM5-F1
#
_cell.length_a   1.000
_cell.length_b   1.000
_cell.length_c   1.000
_cell.angle_alpha   90.00
_cell.angle_beta   90.00
_cell.angle_gamma   90.00
#
_symmetry.space_group_name_H-M   'P 1'
#
loop_
_entity.id
_entity.type
_entity.pdbx_description
1 polymer ?
#
loop_
_entity_poly.entity_id
_entity_poly.type
_entity_poly.pdbx_seq_one_letter_code
_entity_poly.pdbx_strand_id
1 'polypeptide(L)'
;MDSVGIGEAPDAAEFDDFDVDTFGHIARERGGLKMPHMASLGLSNIKEIEGVPVADAPKAFYTKMQEASRGKDTMTGHWELMGLYIDTPFRVFADGFPDELIQRIEEKTGRKVIGNKPASGTEIIDELGEEHVKTGALIIYTSADSVLQIAAHEDVVPLKELYEICEFCREITLDDPYMLGRIIARPFVGEVGNFKRTANRHDYALKPFGRTVMNELKDGGFDVIALGKIADIYDGEGVTKSVRTVSNMDGMDKLSETMDEAFTGLSFLNLVDFDALFGHRRDPQGYAQALEEYDARLPEIFSKMTDDDLLLITADHGNDPTYRGTDHTREYVPLLVYSPRFSEGKKLELRSTFADVGATVAENFGVKLPEYGDPLRAKFIADTYLEDVVCYNEVRGMLGFTGTYQGHRISVQGSGMGIPSFSIYANELISEYGVKNLIRVGTCGGMQEHVRVRDVILAQASCTDSSMNKLVFGGYDFSPIATFSLLKEAYDRATAKGMKIHVGNVFSSDSFYRDDRSVTEKLMQHGVLGVEMETTALYTLAAKFGVNALTILTVRYTQGEIPDYQVSAWAMAIFFKDMTDKERADLTMSMVNSGETIDLSAIEGIKVDKHSTGGVGDTTTLVLAPLVAALDVPVAKMSGRGLGHTGGTTDKLESVAGFHVELEKEEFIRLVNEHKVAVIGQSGNLTPADKKLYALRDVTATVNSIPLIASSIMSKKIAAGADAIVLDVKTGAGAFMKTTEDAKELAHAMVSIGNNVGRKTMAVISDMSQPLGLAIGNALEVKEAILTLQGKGPKDLEELCLALGRQMVFLAGKADSLEHAEEKLKEVIQNGKALEKFKDFLANQGGDASVVDHPDRLPQAKYLVEVPADKDGYVAGIVADEIGTAAMLLGAGRATKESEIDLAVGLMLNKKVGDQVKAGESLVTIHANREDVADVIAKIKENITISDHADAPVLVHDIVTE
;
A
#
# COMPACT_ATOMS: atom_id res chain seq x y z
N MET A 1 -13.69 -18.87 20.23
CA MET A 1 -13.61 -18.87 21.71
C MET A 1 -12.36 -18.07 22.03
N ASP A 2 -12.52 -16.76 22.23
CA ASP A 2 -11.39 -15.82 22.35
C ASP A 2 -10.40 -16.31 23.42
N SER A 3 -9.11 -16.35 23.12
CA SER A 3 -8.02 -16.75 24.04
C SER A 3 -7.99 -18.20 24.59
N VAL A 4 -8.84 -19.11 24.10
CA VAL A 4 -8.92 -20.47 24.68
C VAL A 4 -7.89 -21.45 24.06
N GLY A 5 -6.63 -21.31 24.48
CA GLY A 5 -5.52 -22.20 24.10
C GLY A 5 -5.63 -23.64 24.62
N ILE A 6 -4.89 -24.57 23.99
CA ILE A 6 -4.85 -26.01 24.32
C ILE A 6 -3.41 -26.54 24.45
N GLY A 7 -2.55 -25.74 25.06
CA GLY A 7 -1.19 -26.12 25.43
C GLY A 7 -0.11 -25.43 24.62
N GLU A 8 1.08 -25.38 25.21
CA GLU A 8 2.28 -24.72 24.71
C GLU A 8 2.59 -24.99 23.22
N ALA A 9 2.77 -23.91 22.45
CA ALA A 9 3.23 -23.96 21.06
C ALA A 9 4.77 -24.15 20.98
N PRO A 10 5.31 -24.69 19.86
CA PRO A 10 6.74 -24.99 19.74
C PRO A 10 7.67 -23.78 19.90
N ASP A 11 7.16 -22.59 19.62
CA ASP A 11 7.87 -21.31 19.65
C ASP A 11 7.50 -20.45 20.88
N ALA A 12 6.77 -21.00 21.86
CA ALA A 12 6.36 -20.27 23.07
C ALA A 12 7.52 -19.64 23.84
N ALA A 13 8.68 -20.30 23.84
CA ALA A 13 9.90 -19.78 24.47
C ALA A 13 10.41 -18.46 23.86
N GLU A 14 10.10 -18.17 22.58
CA GLU A 14 10.42 -16.86 21.96
C GLU A 14 9.60 -15.72 22.57
N PHE A 15 8.48 -16.04 23.22
CA PHE A 15 7.56 -15.11 23.87
C PHE A 15 7.66 -15.13 25.41
N ASP A 16 8.70 -15.78 25.97
CA ASP A 16 8.90 -15.99 27.42
C ASP A 16 7.75 -16.79 28.09
N ASP A 17 7.07 -17.62 27.31
CA ASP A 17 5.98 -18.51 27.75
C ASP A 17 6.48 -19.94 27.90
N PHE A 18 6.23 -20.56 29.06
CA PHE A 18 6.64 -21.93 29.39
C PHE A 18 5.58 -22.63 30.23
N ASP A 19 5.30 -23.90 29.95
CA ASP A 19 4.28 -24.71 30.60
C ASP A 19 2.91 -24.01 30.59
N VAL A 20 2.54 -23.40 29.47
CA VAL A 20 1.25 -22.71 29.30
C VAL A 20 0.22 -23.68 28.72
N ASP A 21 -0.98 -23.72 29.30
CA ASP A 21 -2.08 -24.59 28.83
C ASP A 21 -3.42 -24.07 29.35
N THR A 22 -4.02 -23.11 28.63
CA THR A 22 -5.25 -22.44 29.04
C THR A 22 -6.35 -23.46 29.39
N PHE A 23 -6.75 -24.34 28.46
CA PHE A 23 -7.78 -25.35 28.72
C PHE A 23 -7.38 -26.32 29.84
N GLY A 24 -6.17 -26.86 29.79
CA GLY A 24 -5.73 -27.89 30.74
C GLY A 24 -5.60 -27.37 32.17
N HIS A 25 -5.11 -26.14 32.34
CA HIS A 25 -4.93 -25.52 33.65
C HIS A 25 -6.23 -25.03 34.27
N ILE A 26 -7.15 -24.48 33.46
CA ILE A 26 -8.50 -24.17 33.93
C ILE A 26 -9.19 -25.44 34.46
N ALA A 27 -9.09 -26.56 33.72
CA ALA A 27 -9.69 -27.82 34.14
C ALA A 27 -9.08 -28.35 35.44
N ARG A 28 -7.75 -28.27 35.58
CA ARG A 28 -7.03 -28.68 36.80
C ARG A 28 -7.44 -27.86 38.01
N GLU A 29 -7.48 -26.52 37.89
CA GLU A 29 -7.86 -25.61 38.98
C GLU A 29 -9.33 -25.77 39.39
N ARG A 30 -10.20 -26.17 38.47
CA ARG A 30 -11.62 -26.45 38.76
C ARG A 30 -11.86 -27.82 39.40
N GLY A 31 -10.91 -28.76 39.28
CA GLY A 31 -11.11 -30.18 39.61
C GLY A 31 -11.95 -30.92 38.56
N GLY A 32 -11.80 -30.51 37.30
CA GLY A 32 -12.49 -31.03 36.12
C GLY A 32 -13.59 -30.13 35.58
N LEU A 33 -13.69 -30.03 34.25
CA LEU A 33 -14.74 -29.30 33.53
C LEU A 33 -15.90 -30.22 33.13
N LYS A 34 -17.13 -29.69 33.11
CA LYS A 34 -18.31 -30.40 32.59
C LYS A 34 -18.72 -29.85 31.23
N MET A 35 -18.12 -30.39 30.19
CA MET A 35 -18.40 -29.97 28.79
C MET A 35 -18.79 -31.17 27.90
N PRO A 36 -19.94 -31.83 28.15
CA PRO A 36 -20.34 -33.03 27.41
C PRO A 36 -20.54 -32.80 25.91
N HIS A 37 -20.87 -31.59 25.47
CA HIS A 37 -21.13 -31.33 24.05
C HIS A 37 -19.83 -31.17 23.27
N MET A 38 -18.87 -30.41 23.77
CA MET A 38 -17.50 -30.32 23.25
C MET A 38 -16.76 -31.66 23.35
N ALA A 39 -17.01 -32.46 24.42
CA ALA A 39 -16.55 -33.85 24.49
C ALA A 39 -17.03 -34.65 23.27
N SER A 40 -18.33 -34.57 22.96
CA SER A 40 -18.92 -35.30 21.82
C SER A 40 -18.40 -34.84 20.45
N LEU A 41 -17.92 -33.60 20.33
CA LEU A 41 -17.24 -33.13 19.12
C LEU A 41 -15.80 -33.63 19.02
N GLY A 42 -15.17 -33.99 20.14
CA GLY A 42 -13.82 -34.55 20.17
C GLY A 42 -12.77 -33.64 20.82
N LEU A 43 -13.15 -32.69 21.68
CA LEU A 43 -12.20 -31.82 22.38
C LEU A 43 -11.10 -32.62 23.10
N SER A 44 -11.49 -33.58 23.95
CA SER A 44 -10.52 -34.43 24.66
C SER A 44 -9.78 -35.43 23.76
N ASN A 45 -10.21 -35.59 22.51
CA ASN A 45 -9.47 -36.38 21.52
C ASN A 45 -8.27 -35.61 20.93
N ILE A 46 -8.25 -34.27 21.05
CA ILE A 46 -7.10 -33.43 20.69
C ILE A 46 -6.01 -33.57 21.78
N LYS A 47 -6.41 -33.36 23.04
CA LYS A 47 -5.60 -33.49 24.25
C LYS A 47 -6.55 -33.80 25.40
N GLU A 48 -6.20 -34.74 26.28
CA GLU A 48 -7.06 -35.09 27.42
C GLU A 48 -7.23 -33.90 28.38
N ILE A 49 -8.48 -33.47 28.59
CA ILE A 49 -8.85 -32.39 29.51
C ILE A 49 -9.57 -32.99 30.72
N GLU A 50 -9.15 -32.63 31.93
CA GLU A 50 -9.73 -33.17 33.17
C GLU A 50 -11.24 -32.89 33.24
N GLY A 51 -12.05 -33.91 33.53
CA GLY A 51 -13.52 -33.83 33.59
C GLY A 51 -14.25 -33.97 32.25
N VAL A 52 -13.57 -33.80 31.11
CA VAL A 52 -14.14 -33.92 29.77
C VAL A 52 -13.76 -35.27 29.15
N PRO A 53 -14.69 -36.22 28.98
CA PRO A 53 -14.34 -37.56 28.49
C PRO A 53 -13.90 -37.54 27.02
N VAL A 54 -12.96 -38.42 26.67
CA VAL A 54 -12.59 -38.72 25.28
C VAL A 54 -13.79 -39.38 24.58
N ALA A 55 -14.18 -38.89 23.41
CA ALA A 55 -15.27 -39.49 22.66
C ALA A 55 -14.78 -40.72 21.88
N ASP A 56 -15.47 -41.85 22.04
CA ASP A 56 -15.21 -43.07 21.25
C ASP A 56 -15.50 -42.85 19.75
N ALA A 57 -16.55 -42.07 19.47
CA ALA A 57 -16.98 -41.71 18.12
C ALA A 57 -17.26 -40.19 18.07
N PRO A 58 -16.21 -39.37 17.85
CA PRO A 58 -16.37 -37.92 17.78
C PRO A 58 -17.23 -37.53 16.58
N LYS A 59 -18.03 -36.49 16.76
CA LYS A 59 -18.93 -35.97 15.71
C LYS A 59 -18.27 -34.97 14.77
N ALA A 60 -17.18 -34.34 15.19
CA ALA A 60 -16.47 -33.34 14.41
C ALA A 60 -15.13 -33.88 13.90
N PHE A 61 -14.61 -33.30 12.82
CA PHE A 61 -13.19 -33.38 12.57
C PHE A 61 -12.46 -32.51 13.59
N TYR A 62 -11.35 -33.00 14.13
CA TYR A 62 -10.68 -32.35 15.26
C TYR A 62 -9.16 -32.35 15.10
N THR A 63 -8.54 -31.24 15.48
CA THR A 63 -7.08 -31.09 15.58
C THR A 63 -6.76 -29.89 16.46
N LYS A 64 -5.48 -29.52 16.52
CA LYS A 64 -5.04 -28.23 17.02
C LYS A 64 -4.31 -27.49 15.91
N MET A 65 -4.19 -26.17 16.05
CA MET A 65 -3.49 -25.31 15.10
C MET A 65 -2.39 -24.55 15.81
N GLN A 66 -1.29 -24.33 15.10
CA GLN A 66 -0.20 -23.44 15.49
C GLN A 66 -0.37 -22.12 14.73
N GLU A 67 -0.20 -21.00 15.42
CA GLU A 67 -0.15 -19.68 14.81
C GLU A 67 1.18 -19.53 14.05
N ALA A 68 1.13 -19.14 12.78
CA ALA A 68 2.34 -18.92 11.98
C ALA A 68 2.92 -17.52 12.16
N SER A 69 2.04 -16.53 12.40
CA SER A 69 2.39 -15.13 12.61
C SER A 69 3.19 -14.96 13.89
N ARG A 70 4.09 -13.97 13.86
CA ARG A 70 4.97 -13.62 14.98
C ARG A 70 4.27 -12.67 15.93
N GLY A 71 3.23 -13.14 16.61
CA GLY A 71 2.49 -12.40 17.64
C GLY A 71 1.84 -13.37 18.64
N LYS A 72 1.05 -12.85 19.57
CA LYS A 72 0.23 -13.69 20.46
C LYS A 72 -1.04 -12.96 20.91
N ASP A 73 -1.44 -11.95 20.15
CA ASP A 73 -2.57 -11.07 20.46
C ASP A 73 -3.77 -11.35 19.56
N THR A 74 -4.94 -10.86 20.00
CA THR A 74 -6.21 -11.05 19.32
C THR A 74 -6.18 -10.66 17.85
N MET A 75 -5.56 -9.52 17.48
CA MET A 75 -5.57 -9.09 16.09
C MET A 75 -4.71 -10.02 15.25
N THR A 76 -3.53 -10.40 15.75
CA THR A 76 -2.63 -11.29 15.03
C THR A 76 -3.31 -12.63 14.70
N GLY A 77 -3.87 -13.29 15.71
CA GLY A 77 -4.54 -14.57 15.55
C GLY A 77 -5.77 -14.49 14.64
N HIS A 78 -6.59 -13.45 14.79
CA HIS A 78 -7.76 -13.26 13.93
C HIS A 78 -7.35 -12.97 12.48
N TRP A 79 -6.45 -12.02 12.23
CA TRP A 79 -6.03 -11.69 10.88
C TRP A 79 -5.42 -12.90 10.17
N GLU A 80 -4.71 -13.76 10.89
CA GLU A 80 -4.23 -15.03 10.35
C GLU A 80 -5.36 -16.01 10.03
N LEU A 81 -6.39 -16.14 10.88
CA LEU A 81 -7.57 -16.96 10.57
C LEU A 81 -8.20 -16.59 9.22
N MET A 82 -8.12 -15.32 8.79
CA MET A 82 -8.64 -14.84 7.51
C MET A 82 -7.55 -14.56 6.46
N GLY A 83 -6.36 -15.15 6.62
CA GLY A 83 -5.38 -15.31 5.55
C GLY A 83 -4.21 -14.34 5.52
N LEU A 84 -4.03 -13.52 6.57
CA LEU A 84 -2.91 -12.58 6.67
C LEU A 84 -1.78 -13.14 7.53
N TYR A 85 -0.54 -12.95 7.09
CA TYR A 85 0.66 -13.32 7.86
C TYR A 85 1.33 -12.07 8.42
N ILE A 86 1.49 -12.00 9.74
CA ILE A 86 2.16 -10.89 10.41
C ILE A 86 3.57 -11.31 10.80
N ASP A 87 4.56 -10.68 10.16
CA ASP A 87 5.98 -10.96 10.40
C ASP A 87 6.55 -10.18 11.59
N THR A 88 5.99 -9.00 11.88
CA THR A 88 6.42 -8.13 12.97
C THR A 88 5.30 -8.04 14.01
N PRO A 89 5.52 -8.47 15.27
CA PRO A 89 4.51 -8.36 16.33
C PRO A 89 4.12 -6.91 16.57
N PHE A 90 2.87 -6.69 16.96
CA PHE A 90 2.47 -5.42 17.53
C PHE A 90 3.24 -5.14 18.82
N ARG A 91 3.73 -3.89 18.97
CA ARG A 91 4.47 -3.51 20.17
C ARG A 91 3.52 -3.32 21.34
N VAL A 92 3.86 -3.94 22.45
CA VAL A 92 3.29 -3.67 23.78
C VAL A 92 4.26 -2.78 24.57
N PHE A 93 3.72 -1.93 25.43
CA PHE A 93 4.49 -0.90 26.15
C PHE A 93 4.39 -1.15 27.67
N ALA A 94 4.98 -2.24 28.15
CA ALA A 94 4.87 -2.69 29.54
C ALA A 94 5.36 -1.66 30.58
N ASP A 95 6.30 -0.78 30.21
CA ASP A 95 6.83 0.28 31.07
C ASP A 95 6.31 1.69 30.70
N GLY A 96 5.25 1.76 29.89
CA GLY A 96 4.78 3.01 29.28
C GLY A 96 5.41 3.33 27.93
N PHE A 97 4.94 4.39 27.29
CA PHE A 97 5.40 4.85 25.99
C PHE A 97 6.74 5.59 26.10
N PRO A 98 7.61 5.52 25.06
CA PRO A 98 8.86 6.27 25.03
C PRO A 98 8.65 7.78 25.17
N ASP A 99 9.56 8.46 25.87
CA ASP A 99 9.51 9.91 26.09
C ASP A 99 9.36 10.71 24.80
N GLU A 100 9.98 10.25 23.71
CA GLU A 100 9.87 10.88 22.39
C GLU A 100 8.43 10.87 21.85
N LEU A 101 7.71 9.74 21.99
CA LEU A 101 6.32 9.64 21.56
C LEU A 101 5.43 10.56 22.42
N ILE A 102 5.68 10.59 23.73
CA ILE A 102 4.97 11.49 24.66
C ILE A 102 5.23 12.95 24.30
N GLN A 103 6.48 13.32 24.06
CA GLN A 103 6.88 14.69 23.71
C GLN A 103 6.19 15.15 22.42
N ARG A 104 6.11 14.31 21.40
CA ARG A 104 5.38 14.62 20.15
C ARG A 104 3.90 14.90 20.40
N ILE A 105 3.26 14.15 21.30
CA ILE A 105 1.86 14.38 21.70
C ILE A 105 1.75 15.70 22.46
N GLU A 106 2.65 15.98 23.40
CA GLU A 106 2.64 17.26 24.13
C GLU A 106 2.83 18.47 23.22
N GLU A 107 3.77 18.39 22.27
CA GLU A 107 4.08 19.46 21.31
C GLU A 107 2.90 19.75 20.38
N LYS A 108 2.23 18.70 19.89
CA LYS A 108 1.06 18.85 19.03
C LYS A 108 -0.14 19.43 19.76
N THR A 109 -0.39 18.96 20.98
CA THR A 109 -1.61 19.31 21.73
C THR A 109 -1.45 20.57 22.58
N GLY A 110 -0.21 21.00 22.86
CA GLY A 110 0.07 22.06 23.84
C GLY A 110 -0.28 21.68 25.28
N ARG A 111 -0.61 20.41 25.53
CA ARG A 111 -1.00 19.88 26.84
C ARG A 111 0.08 18.94 27.36
N LYS A 112 0.29 18.94 28.68
CA LYS A 112 1.17 17.95 29.31
C LYS A 112 0.52 16.59 29.35
N VAL A 113 1.32 15.53 29.36
CA VAL A 113 0.86 14.15 29.53
C VAL A 113 1.17 13.67 30.94
N ILE A 114 0.19 13.05 31.58
CA ILE A 114 0.30 12.38 32.88
C ILE A 114 -0.14 10.92 32.75
N GLY A 115 0.38 10.06 33.62
CA GLY A 115 0.10 8.61 33.63
C GLY A 115 1.21 7.79 33.01
N ASN A 116 1.30 7.77 31.68
CA ASN A 116 2.23 7.01 30.85
C ASN A 116 2.67 5.65 31.45
N LYS A 117 1.69 4.83 31.85
CA LYS A 117 1.92 3.54 32.51
C LYS A 117 0.79 2.56 32.18
N PRO A 118 0.99 1.25 32.36
CA PRO A 118 -0.11 0.29 32.31
C PRO A 118 -1.08 0.53 33.47
N ALA A 119 -2.38 0.68 33.18
CA ALA A 119 -3.42 0.87 34.20
C ALA A 119 -4.81 0.52 33.67
N SER A 120 -5.74 0.23 34.58
CA SER A 120 -7.16 0.14 34.21
C SER A 120 -7.77 1.54 34.05
N GLY A 121 -8.72 1.69 33.12
CA GLY A 121 -9.34 2.99 32.85
C GLY A 121 -10.14 3.60 34.00
N THR A 122 -10.53 2.80 35.01
CA THR A 122 -11.17 3.30 36.25
C THR A 122 -10.14 3.71 37.28
N GLU A 123 -9.07 2.93 37.44
CA GLU A 123 -7.98 3.24 38.37
C GLU A 123 -7.24 4.52 37.97
N ILE A 124 -6.94 4.68 36.67
CA ILE A 124 -6.16 5.82 36.20
C ILE A 124 -6.91 7.15 36.32
N ILE A 125 -8.25 7.14 36.19
CA ILE A 125 -9.06 8.36 36.39
C ILE A 125 -9.28 8.66 37.87
N ASP A 126 -9.35 7.64 38.73
CA ASP A 126 -9.42 7.85 40.18
C ASP A 126 -8.09 8.41 40.71
N GLU A 127 -6.97 7.99 40.14
CA GLU A 127 -5.62 8.47 40.49
C GLU A 127 -5.33 9.88 39.94
N LEU A 128 -5.56 10.11 38.63
CA LEU A 128 -5.07 11.30 37.92
C LEU A 128 -6.16 12.27 37.49
N GLY A 129 -7.43 11.94 37.71
CA GLY A 129 -8.57 12.78 37.28
C GLY A 129 -8.57 14.16 37.95
N GLU A 130 -8.19 14.25 39.23
CA GLU A 130 -8.09 15.55 39.93
C GLU A 130 -7.02 16.46 39.31
N GLU A 131 -5.86 15.91 38.96
CA GLU A 131 -4.77 16.65 38.33
C GLU A 131 -5.15 17.08 36.90
N HIS A 132 -5.77 16.19 36.13
CA HIS A 132 -6.32 16.49 34.82
C HIS A 132 -7.28 17.68 34.86
N VAL A 133 -8.25 17.66 35.78
CA VAL A 133 -9.24 18.75 35.90
C VAL A 133 -8.61 20.08 36.30
N LYS A 134 -7.55 20.07 37.11
CA LYS A 134 -6.83 21.29 37.53
C LYS A 134 -5.92 21.88 36.46
N THR A 135 -5.26 21.03 35.67
CA THR A 135 -4.15 21.44 34.79
C THR A 135 -4.50 21.39 33.31
N GLY A 136 -5.49 20.59 32.93
CA GLY A 136 -5.79 20.27 31.54
C GLY A 136 -4.82 19.27 30.89
N ALA A 137 -3.96 18.62 31.66
CA ALA A 137 -3.01 17.60 31.17
C ALA A 137 -3.72 16.32 30.74
N LEU A 138 -3.33 15.70 29.63
CA LEU A 138 -3.93 14.47 29.11
C LEU A 138 -3.52 13.27 29.95
N ILE A 139 -4.48 12.41 30.32
CA ILE A 139 -4.17 11.14 30.98
C ILE A 139 -3.94 10.08 29.92
N ILE A 140 -2.68 9.75 29.64
CA ILE A 140 -2.31 8.70 28.68
C ILE A 140 -1.87 7.46 29.42
N TYR A 141 -2.37 6.29 29.02
CA TYR A 141 -2.04 5.00 29.61
C TYR A 141 -2.17 3.88 28.60
N THR A 142 -1.61 2.72 28.93
CA THR A 142 -1.61 1.51 28.11
C THR A 142 -2.19 0.31 28.87
N SER A 143 -2.27 -0.85 28.24
CA SER A 143 -2.71 -2.12 28.85
C SER A 143 -1.83 -3.28 28.37
N ALA A 144 -2.25 -4.52 28.63
CA ALA A 144 -1.57 -5.71 28.12
C ALA A 144 -1.57 -5.75 26.58
N ASP A 145 -2.66 -5.28 25.95
CA ASP A 145 -2.73 -5.13 24.49
C ASP A 145 -1.89 -3.98 23.94
N SER A 146 -1.58 -4.04 22.65
CA SER A 146 -0.96 -2.96 21.88
C SER A 146 -1.93 -1.77 21.68
N VAL A 147 -2.14 -0.97 22.73
CA VAL A 147 -3.07 0.16 22.71
C VAL A 147 -2.53 1.41 23.39
N LEU A 148 -2.92 2.59 22.89
CA LEU A 148 -2.74 3.87 23.59
C LEU A 148 -4.11 4.44 23.92
N GLN A 149 -4.35 4.69 25.20
CA GLN A 149 -5.63 5.18 25.70
C GLN A 149 -5.47 6.59 26.24
N ILE A 150 -6.41 7.48 25.88
CA ILE A 150 -6.40 8.88 26.31
C ILE A 150 -7.68 9.14 27.10
N ALA A 151 -7.57 9.29 28.41
CA ALA A 151 -8.66 9.69 29.28
C ALA A 151 -8.68 11.21 29.50
N ALA A 152 -9.85 11.81 29.33
CA ALA A 152 -10.05 13.23 29.57
C ALA A 152 -11.48 13.54 30.04
N HIS A 153 -11.61 14.53 30.92
CA HIS A 153 -12.88 15.02 31.41
C HIS A 153 -13.54 15.89 30.33
N GLU A 154 -14.80 15.62 30.00
CA GLU A 154 -15.48 16.25 28.85
C GLU A 154 -15.56 17.78 28.94
N ASP A 155 -15.66 18.33 30.16
CA ASP A 155 -15.66 19.79 30.39
C ASP A 155 -14.27 20.47 30.26
N VAL A 156 -13.18 19.68 30.27
CA VAL A 156 -11.79 20.18 30.27
C VAL A 156 -11.14 20.01 28.90
N VAL A 157 -11.36 18.85 28.28
CA VAL A 157 -11.00 18.56 26.89
C VAL A 157 -12.29 18.14 26.20
N PRO A 158 -12.91 19.05 25.42
CA PRO A 158 -14.13 18.75 24.68
C PRO A 158 -13.95 17.50 23.79
N LEU A 159 -15.01 16.72 23.60
CA LEU A 159 -14.97 15.47 22.83
C LEU A 159 -14.33 15.63 21.45
N LYS A 160 -14.63 16.73 20.75
CA LYS A 160 -14.04 17.03 19.44
C LYS A 160 -12.52 17.11 19.52
N GLU A 161 -11.98 17.82 20.51
CA GLU A 161 -10.54 17.94 20.72
C GLU A 161 -9.94 16.58 21.11
N LEU A 162 -10.59 15.83 22.01
CA LEU A 162 -10.13 14.49 22.39
C LEU A 162 -10.03 13.54 21.18
N TYR A 163 -10.99 13.63 20.25
CA TYR A 163 -10.99 12.83 19.03
C TYR A 163 -9.87 13.25 18.06
N GLU A 164 -9.70 14.55 17.82
CA GLU A 164 -8.58 15.08 17.00
C GLU A 164 -7.21 14.65 17.56
N ILE A 165 -7.05 14.62 18.89
CA ILE A 165 -5.83 14.13 19.55
C ILE A 165 -5.65 12.64 19.30
N CYS A 166 -6.70 11.84 19.41
CA CYS A 166 -6.63 10.40 19.16
C CYS A 166 -6.32 10.08 17.68
N GLU A 167 -6.87 10.84 16.74
CA GLU A 167 -6.55 10.76 15.30
C GLU A 167 -5.07 11.05 15.06
N PHE A 168 -4.54 12.12 15.65
CA PHE A 168 -3.11 12.41 15.58
C PHE A 168 -2.25 11.30 16.19
N CYS A 169 -2.60 10.82 17.39
CA CYS A 169 -1.90 9.70 18.01
C CYS A 169 -1.96 8.46 17.11
N ARG A 170 -3.05 8.25 16.37
CA ARG A 170 -3.17 7.15 15.42
C ARG A 170 -2.20 7.32 14.27
N GLU A 171 -2.15 8.50 13.65
CA GLU A 171 -1.25 8.83 12.53
C GLU A 171 0.22 8.59 12.88
N ILE A 172 0.68 9.07 14.05
CA ILE A 172 2.09 8.97 14.43
C ILE A 172 2.51 7.59 14.92
N THR A 173 1.56 6.64 15.03
CA THR A 173 1.77 5.27 15.50
C THR A 173 1.34 4.23 14.46
N LEU A 174 1.18 4.60 13.19
CA LEU A 174 0.85 3.66 12.11
C LEU A 174 2.04 2.78 11.72
N ASP A 175 3.26 3.26 11.92
CA ASP A 175 4.49 2.62 11.47
C ASP A 175 5.50 2.46 12.62
N ASP A 176 6.54 1.66 12.38
CA ASP A 176 7.68 1.57 13.28
C ASP A 176 8.34 2.95 13.49
N PRO A 177 8.83 3.27 14.70
CA PRO A 177 9.01 2.37 15.84
C PRO A 177 7.83 2.28 16.83
N TYR A 178 6.67 2.86 16.50
CA TYR A 178 5.55 3.02 17.43
C TYR A 178 4.26 2.32 16.98
N MET A 179 4.35 1.31 16.11
CA MET A 179 3.18 0.62 15.56
C MET A 179 2.28 0.07 16.67
N LEU A 180 1.11 0.69 16.84
CA LEU A 180 0.10 0.33 17.84
C LEU A 180 -1.13 -0.30 17.20
N GLY A 181 -1.71 -1.30 17.84
CA GLY A 181 -2.96 -1.91 17.41
C GLY A 181 -4.17 -0.98 17.46
N ARG A 182 -4.27 -0.13 18.50
CA ARG A 182 -5.44 0.75 18.68
C ARG A 182 -5.14 2.02 19.46
N ILE A 183 -5.80 3.12 19.10
CA ILE A 183 -5.88 4.32 19.93
C ILE A 183 -7.30 4.45 20.48
N ILE A 184 -7.48 4.72 21.77
CA ILE A 184 -8.81 4.73 22.40
C ILE A 184 -9.06 6.04 23.14
N ALA A 185 -10.09 6.77 22.72
CA ALA A 185 -10.65 7.90 23.44
C ALA A 185 -11.47 7.39 24.63
N ARG A 186 -11.16 7.86 25.84
CA ARG A 186 -11.77 7.44 27.11
C ARG A 186 -12.34 8.65 27.88
N PRO A 187 -13.38 9.31 27.36
CA PRO A 187 -13.98 10.44 28.05
C PRO A 187 -14.62 10.04 29.38
N PHE A 188 -14.57 10.95 30.35
CA PHE A 188 -15.21 10.80 31.65
C PHE A 188 -15.85 12.12 32.13
N VAL A 189 -16.77 12.01 33.09
CA VAL A 189 -17.47 13.13 33.74
C VAL A 189 -17.53 12.90 35.25
N GLY A 190 -17.78 13.96 36.02
CA GLY A 190 -18.03 13.88 37.46
C GLY A 190 -17.19 14.86 38.26
N GLU A 191 -17.33 14.81 39.58
CA GLU A 191 -16.53 15.65 40.49
C GLU A 191 -15.35 14.86 41.06
N VAL A 192 -14.33 15.58 41.56
CA VAL A 192 -13.15 15.00 42.20
C VAL A 192 -13.57 13.99 43.27
N GLY A 193 -13.12 12.75 43.13
CA GLY A 193 -13.48 11.62 44.01
C GLY A 193 -14.72 10.82 43.59
N ASN A 194 -15.37 11.17 42.47
CA ASN A 194 -16.52 10.43 41.92
C ASN A 194 -16.60 10.58 40.38
N PHE A 195 -15.54 10.21 39.68
CA PHE A 195 -15.51 10.22 38.21
C PHE A 195 -16.19 8.98 37.61
N LYS A 196 -16.80 9.16 36.44
CA LYS A 196 -17.48 8.10 35.68
C LYS A 196 -17.17 8.22 34.20
N ARG A 197 -16.73 7.11 33.58
CA ARG A 197 -16.55 7.02 32.13
C ARG A 197 -17.88 7.21 31.39
N THR A 198 -17.83 7.80 30.21
CA THR A 198 -19.02 8.03 29.38
C THR A 198 -19.13 7.03 28.23
N ALA A 199 -20.28 7.05 27.55
CA ALA A 199 -20.54 6.26 26.35
C ALA A 199 -19.82 6.82 25.10
N ASN A 200 -19.23 8.02 25.18
CA ASN A 200 -18.54 8.70 24.07
C ASN A 200 -17.15 8.11 23.77
N ARG A 201 -16.91 6.87 24.20
CA ARG A 201 -15.72 6.10 23.86
C ARG A 201 -15.64 5.96 22.33
N HIS A 202 -14.46 6.24 21.78
CA HIS A 202 -14.17 6.01 20.38
C HIS A 202 -12.85 5.27 20.23
N ASP A 203 -12.81 4.29 19.33
CA ASP A 203 -11.66 3.41 19.11
C ASP A 203 -11.18 3.61 17.68
N TYR A 204 -9.90 3.94 17.51
CA TYR A 204 -9.22 4.05 16.22
C TYR A 204 -8.34 2.81 16.03
N ALA A 205 -8.91 1.79 15.39
CA ALA A 205 -8.26 0.51 15.15
C ALA A 205 -7.30 0.58 13.97
N LEU A 206 -6.28 -0.27 13.99
CA LEU A 206 -5.43 -0.49 12.83
C LEU A 206 -6.19 -1.31 11.79
N LYS A 207 -6.20 -0.86 10.54
CA LYS A 207 -6.74 -1.62 9.42
C LYS A 207 -5.86 -2.83 9.11
N PRO A 208 -6.43 -3.98 8.72
CA PRO A 208 -5.66 -5.07 8.13
C PRO A 208 -4.77 -4.54 6.99
N PHE A 209 -3.48 -4.87 7.01
CA PHE A 209 -2.50 -4.38 6.02
C PHE A 209 -2.71 -4.98 4.63
N GLY A 210 -3.50 -6.05 4.53
CA GLY A 210 -3.80 -6.77 3.31
C GLY A 210 -5.27 -7.15 3.23
N ARG A 211 -5.68 -7.65 2.07
CA ARG A 211 -7.04 -8.15 1.86
C ARG A 211 -7.19 -9.51 2.53
N THR A 212 -8.29 -9.66 3.25
CA THR A 212 -8.66 -10.88 3.98
C THR A 212 -9.68 -11.70 3.19
N VAL A 213 -9.89 -12.97 3.58
CA VAL A 213 -10.96 -13.80 3.02
C VAL A 213 -12.35 -13.16 3.19
N MET A 214 -12.56 -12.36 4.24
CA MET A 214 -13.80 -11.60 4.43
C MET A 214 -14.02 -10.58 3.30
N ASN A 215 -12.96 -9.92 2.83
CA ASN A 215 -13.05 -9.03 1.68
C ASN A 215 -13.44 -9.80 0.41
N GLU A 216 -12.84 -10.97 0.19
CA GLU A 216 -13.10 -11.79 -0.99
C GLU A 216 -14.54 -12.35 -1.00
N LEU A 217 -15.09 -12.73 0.17
CA LEU A 217 -16.50 -13.14 0.31
C LEU A 217 -17.46 -12.00 -0.04
N LYS A 218 -17.25 -10.83 0.57
CA LYS A 218 -18.09 -9.63 0.32
C LYS A 218 -18.07 -9.24 -1.15
N ASP A 219 -16.90 -9.21 -1.77
CA ASP A 219 -16.76 -8.84 -3.18
C ASP A 219 -17.33 -9.93 -4.11
N GLY A 220 -17.33 -11.18 -3.66
CA GLY A 220 -18.05 -12.31 -4.29
C GLY A 220 -19.57 -12.26 -4.13
N GLY A 221 -20.12 -11.28 -3.40
CA GLY A 221 -21.56 -11.13 -3.17
C GLY A 221 -22.11 -12.02 -2.05
N PHE A 222 -21.25 -12.57 -1.19
CA PHE A 222 -21.65 -13.36 -0.03
C PHE A 222 -21.75 -12.50 1.23
N ASP A 223 -22.61 -12.93 2.16
CA ASP A 223 -22.77 -12.27 3.45
C ASP A 223 -21.57 -12.55 4.35
N VAL A 224 -21.11 -11.52 5.05
CA VAL A 224 -20.12 -11.61 6.14
C VAL A 224 -20.70 -10.90 7.35
N ILE A 225 -21.27 -11.68 8.26
CA ILE A 225 -21.96 -11.22 9.47
C ILE A 225 -20.98 -11.32 10.65
N ALA A 226 -20.52 -10.16 11.12
CA ALA A 226 -19.62 -10.03 12.26
C ALA A 226 -20.41 -9.89 13.57
N LEU A 227 -20.26 -10.84 14.49
CA LEU A 227 -20.90 -10.83 15.81
C LEU A 227 -19.86 -10.55 16.91
N GLY A 228 -20.18 -9.61 17.80
CA GLY A 228 -19.29 -9.19 18.88
C GLY A 228 -18.19 -8.25 18.39
N LYS A 229 -16.93 -8.55 18.71
CA LYS A 229 -15.79 -7.68 18.38
C LYS A 229 -15.21 -7.88 16.98
N ILE A 230 -15.72 -8.81 16.16
CA ILE A 230 -15.14 -9.11 14.83
C ILE A 230 -15.06 -7.85 13.96
N ALA A 231 -16.13 -7.04 13.89
CA ALA A 231 -16.09 -5.82 13.09
C ALA A 231 -15.02 -4.83 13.58
N ASP A 232 -14.78 -4.74 14.89
CA ASP A 232 -13.76 -3.87 15.46
C ASP A 232 -12.33 -4.42 15.26
N ILE A 233 -12.16 -5.75 15.19
CA ILE A 233 -10.86 -6.42 14.98
C ILE A 233 -10.39 -6.25 13.54
N TYR A 234 -11.32 -6.24 12.58
CA TYR A 234 -11.02 -6.06 11.15
C TYR A 234 -11.23 -4.62 10.66
N ASP A 235 -11.53 -3.67 11.54
CA ASP A 235 -11.91 -2.29 11.20
C ASP A 235 -13.00 -2.20 10.10
N GLY A 236 -13.96 -3.12 10.16
CA GLY A 236 -15.06 -3.24 9.20
C GLY A 236 -14.69 -3.82 7.83
N GLU A 237 -13.42 -4.17 7.59
CA GLU A 237 -12.97 -4.75 6.32
C GLU A 237 -13.67 -6.08 6.03
N GLY A 238 -14.22 -6.20 4.83
CA GLY A 238 -14.96 -7.40 4.41
C GLY A 238 -16.31 -7.62 5.12
N VAL A 239 -16.68 -6.80 6.11
CA VAL A 239 -17.96 -6.95 6.84
C VAL A 239 -19.11 -6.41 6.00
N THR A 240 -20.22 -7.16 6.01
CA THR A 240 -21.50 -6.78 5.37
C THR A 240 -22.56 -6.39 6.41
N LYS A 241 -22.56 -7.04 7.57
CA LYS A 241 -23.44 -6.78 8.71
C LYS A 241 -22.64 -6.93 10.00
N SER A 242 -22.83 -6.01 10.94
CA SER A 242 -22.19 -6.05 12.27
C SER A 242 -23.25 -6.04 13.36
N VAL A 243 -23.12 -6.93 14.35
CA VAL A 243 -23.99 -7.02 15.52
C VAL A 243 -23.13 -7.01 16.78
N ARG A 244 -23.30 -5.99 17.62
CA ARG A 244 -22.58 -5.87 18.89
C ARG A 244 -23.15 -6.84 19.92
N THR A 245 -22.27 -7.35 20.78
CA THR A 245 -22.64 -8.21 21.92
C THR A 245 -22.16 -7.58 23.23
N VAL A 246 -22.84 -7.89 24.33
CA VAL A 246 -22.48 -7.41 25.68
C VAL A 246 -21.82 -8.46 26.56
N SER A 247 -21.95 -9.74 26.23
CA SER A 247 -21.35 -10.86 26.94
C SER A 247 -21.27 -12.10 26.04
N ASN A 248 -20.60 -13.15 26.50
CA ASN A 248 -20.57 -14.44 25.81
C ASN A 248 -21.97 -15.04 25.62
N MET A 249 -22.84 -14.94 26.62
CA MET A 249 -24.22 -15.48 26.52
C MET A 249 -25.08 -14.69 25.54
N ASP A 250 -24.97 -13.37 25.54
CA ASP A 250 -25.62 -12.52 24.53
C ASP A 250 -25.06 -12.81 23.13
N GLY A 251 -23.77 -13.09 23.01
CA GLY A 251 -23.17 -13.56 21.75
C GLY A 251 -23.77 -14.86 21.23
N MET A 252 -24.04 -15.83 22.11
CA MET A 252 -24.74 -17.06 21.74
C MET A 252 -26.20 -16.79 21.34
N ASP A 253 -26.88 -15.85 22.01
CA ASP A 253 -28.23 -15.41 21.62
C ASP A 253 -28.21 -14.78 20.21
N LYS A 254 -27.25 -13.89 19.93
CA LYS A 254 -27.11 -13.25 18.60
C LYS A 254 -26.72 -14.22 17.50
N LEU A 255 -25.90 -15.22 17.78
CA LEU A 255 -25.64 -16.30 16.84
C LEU A 255 -26.92 -17.09 16.54
N SER A 256 -27.65 -17.47 17.58
CA SER A 256 -28.93 -18.19 17.45
C SER A 256 -29.96 -17.38 16.66
N GLU A 257 -30.07 -16.07 16.90
CA GLU A 257 -30.93 -15.15 16.12
C GLU A 257 -30.48 -15.08 14.65
N THR A 258 -29.17 -14.99 14.39
CA THR A 258 -28.61 -14.92 13.03
C THR A 258 -28.90 -16.19 12.23
N MET A 259 -28.91 -17.35 12.89
CA MET A 259 -29.26 -18.63 12.25
C MET A 259 -30.76 -18.74 11.89
N ASP A 260 -31.63 -17.89 12.46
CA ASP A 260 -33.04 -17.81 12.05
C ASP A 260 -33.23 -16.89 10.82
N GLU A 261 -32.21 -16.12 10.44
CA GLU A 261 -32.21 -15.27 9.26
C GLU A 261 -31.72 -16.04 8.00
N ALA A 262 -32.28 -15.70 6.84
CA ALA A 262 -31.78 -16.25 5.57
C ALA A 262 -30.56 -15.45 5.10
N PHE A 263 -29.40 -16.09 5.02
CA PHE A 263 -28.17 -15.52 4.46
C PHE A 263 -27.33 -16.60 3.76
N THR A 264 -26.37 -16.20 2.94
CA THR A 264 -25.40 -17.14 2.32
C THR A 264 -24.00 -16.56 2.41
N GLY A 265 -23.16 -17.16 3.25
CA GLY A 265 -21.81 -16.69 3.49
C GLY A 265 -21.30 -17.08 4.88
N LEU A 266 -20.59 -16.18 5.55
CA LEU A 266 -19.94 -16.39 6.83
C LEU A 266 -20.63 -15.64 7.97
N SER A 267 -20.99 -16.33 9.06
CA SER A 267 -21.29 -15.72 10.35
C SER A 267 -20.13 -15.98 11.31
N PHE A 268 -19.46 -14.91 11.74
CA PHE A 268 -18.24 -14.98 12.55
C PHE A 268 -18.49 -14.36 13.93
N LEU A 269 -18.51 -15.20 14.97
CA LEU A 269 -18.72 -14.79 16.36
C LEU A 269 -17.40 -14.74 17.13
N ASN A 270 -17.13 -13.61 17.78
CA ASN A 270 -16.15 -13.52 18.85
C ASN A 270 -16.81 -13.56 20.25
N LEU A 271 -16.33 -14.45 21.12
CA LEU A 271 -16.77 -14.63 22.51
C LEU A 271 -15.72 -14.08 23.48
N VAL A 272 -15.69 -12.76 23.59
CA VAL A 272 -14.57 -12.01 24.18
C VAL A 272 -14.46 -12.04 25.70
N ASP A 273 -15.49 -12.47 26.44
CA ASP A 273 -15.40 -12.48 27.91
C ASP A 273 -14.35 -13.49 28.40
N PHE A 274 -14.12 -14.56 27.62
CA PHE A 274 -13.06 -15.53 27.86
C PHE A 274 -11.71 -14.86 28.05
N ASP A 275 -11.39 -13.92 27.18
CA ASP A 275 -10.16 -13.15 27.26
C ASP A 275 -10.27 -11.97 28.26
N ALA A 276 -11.23 -11.07 28.04
CA ALA A 276 -11.28 -9.78 28.71
C ALA A 276 -11.71 -9.83 30.19
N LEU A 277 -12.54 -10.81 30.58
CA LEU A 277 -13.04 -10.95 31.94
C LEU A 277 -12.34 -12.05 32.72
N PHE A 278 -11.81 -13.08 32.06
CA PHE A 278 -11.26 -14.23 32.76
C PHE A 278 -9.77 -14.46 32.51
N GLY A 279 -9.32 -14.42 31.25
CA GLY A 279 -7.91 -14.55 30.87
C GLY A 279 -7.02 -13.47 31.49
N HIS A 280 -7.18 -12.20 31.05
CA HIS A 280 -6.37 -11.08 31.56
C HIS A 280 -6.54 -10.82 33.07
N ARG A 281 -7.70 -11.20 33.64
CA ARG A 281 -7.95 -11.06 35.08
C ARG A 281 -7.41 -12.22 35.91
N ARG A 282 -6.86 -13.25 35.25
CA ARG A 282 -6.34 -14.46 35.89
C ARG A 282 -7.37 -15.10 36.82
N ASP A 283 -8.60 -15.25 36.32
CA ASP A 283 -9.72 -15.87 37.04
C ASP A 283 -10.05 -17.26 36.47
N PRO A 284 -9.32 -18.32 36.87
CA PRO A 284 -9.56 -19.66 36.36
C PRO A 284 -10.94 -20.21 36.72
N GLN A 285 -11.55 -19.78 37.83
CA GLN A 285 -12.86 -20.27 38.26
C GLN A 285 -13.99 -19.67 37.44
N GLY A 286 -13.93 -18.36 37.18
CA GLY A 286 -14.83 -17.66 36.27
C GLY A 286 -14.70 -18.19 34.84
N TYR A 287 -13.47 -18.43 34.38
CA TYR A 287 -13.22 -19.00 33.06
C TYR A 287 -13.84 -20.39 32.92
N ALA A 288 -13.64 -21.27 33.91
CA ALA A 288 -14.24 -22.60 33.93
C ALA A 288 -15.77 -22.55 33.84
N GLN A 289 -16.40 -21.66 34.62
CA GLN A 289 -17.85 -21.48 34.58
C GLN A 289 -18.34 -21.00 33.20
N ALA A 290 -17.65 -20.03 32.59
CA ALA A 290 -18.01 -19.52 31.28
C ALA A 290 -17.89 -20.60 30.17
N LEU A 291 -16.91 -21.51 30.28
CA LEU A 291 -16.76 -22.65 29.37
C LEU A 291 -17.92 -23.65 29.52
N GLU A 292 -18.32 -23.98 30.76
CA GLU A 292 -19.47 -24.85 31.01
C GLU A 292 -20.79 -24.22 30.52
N GLU A 293 -20.97 -22.90 30.69
CA GLU A 293 -22.13 -22.15 30.18
C GLU A 293 -22.16 -22.13 28.64
N TYR A 294 -21.01 -21.94 27.99
CA TYR A 294 -20.87 -22.04 26.53
C TYR A 294 -21.25 -23.43 26.02
N ASP A 295 -20.72 -24.49 26.64
CA ASP A 295 -21.00 -25.88 26.25
C ASP A 295 -22.50 -26.19 26.31
N ALA A 296 -23.18 -25.72 27.37
CA ALA A 296 -24.61 -25.90 27.57
C ALA A 296 -25.49 -25.26 26.48
N ARG A 297 -24.96 -24.28 25.71
CA ARG A 297 -25.66 -23.62 24.61
C ARG A 297 -25.48 -24.31 23.26
N LEU A 298 -24.50 -25.19 23.09
CA LEU A 298 -24.25 -25.87 21.82
C LEU A 298 -25.43 -26.70 21.26
N PRO A 299 -26.25 -27.39 22.08
CA PRO A 299 -27.42 -28.11 21.56
C PRO A 299 -28.41 -27.24 20.81
N GLU A 300 -28.58 -25.99 21.24
CA GLU A 300 -29.44 -25.02 20.56
C GLU A 300 -28.92 -24.73 19.15
N ILE A 301 -27.62 -24.46 19.01
CA ILE A 301 -26.96 -24.21 17.73
C ILE A 301 -27.08 -25.44 16.82
N PHE A 302 -26.76 -26.63 17.32
CA PHE A 302 -26.87 -27.87 16.53
C PHE A 302 -28.27 -28.12 16.00
N SER A 303 -29.31 -27.74 16.75
CA SER A 303 -30.71 -27.95 16.34
C SER A 303 -31.15 -27.04 15.19
N LYS A 304 -30.45 -25.91 14.98
CA LYS A 304 -30.73 -24.95 13.92
C LYS A 304 -29.90 -25.16 12.65
N MET A 305 -28.80 -25.91 12.74
CA MET A 305 -27.96 -26.22 11.58
C MET A 305 -28.69 -27.14 10.59
N THR A 306 -28.45 -26.90 9.31
CA THR A 306 -28.87 -27.71 8.17
C THR A 306 -27.71 -28.49 7.60
N ASP A 307 -27.99 -29.37 6.63
CA ASP A 307 -26.95 -30.14 5.95
C ASP A 307 -25.95 -29.24 5.21
N ASP A 308 -26.35 -28.04 4.75
CA ASP A 308 -25.44 -27.15 4.01
C ASP A 308 -24.55 -26.28 4.91
N ASP A 309 -24.69 -26.42 6.24
CA ASP A 309 -23.94 -25.62 7.20
C ASP A 309 -22.67 -26.31 7.70
N LEU A 310 -21.62 -25.50 7.92
CA LEU A 310 -20.36 -25.90 8.52
C LEU A 310 -20.08 -25.02 9.75
N LEU A 311 -19.89 -25.65 10.90
CA LEU A 311 -19.50 -24.99 12.15
C LEU A 311 -18.01 -25.24 12.42
N LEU A 312 -17.26 -24.15 12.51
CA LEU A 312 -15.85 -24.13 12.90
C LEU A 312 -15.73 -23.53 14.30
N ILE A 313 -15.23 -24.31 15.26
CA ILE A 313 -14.97 -23.86 16.63
C ILE A 313 -13.47 -23.85 16.85
N THR A 314 -12.92 -22.66 17.07
CA THR A 314 -11.49 -22.43 17.35
C THR A 314 -11.28 -21.28 18.32
N ALA A 315 -10.03 -21.09 18.76
CA ALA A 315 -9.52 -19.86 19.35
C ALA A 315 -8.53 -19.19 18.37
N ASP A 316 -8.07 -18.01 18.76
CA ASP A 316 -7.13 -17.13 18.04
C ASP A 316 -5.80 -16.96 18.78
N HIS A 317 -5.74 -17.23 20.08
CA HIS A 317 -4.50 -17.35 20.87
C HIS A 317 -4.78 -18.11 22.19
N GLY A 318 -3.79 -18.19 23.08
CA GLY A 318 -3.94 -18.61 24.48
C GLY A 318 -3.94 -17.42 25.45
N ASN A 319 -4.53 -17.59 26.62
CA ASN A 319 -4.41 -16.66 27.76
C ASN A 319 -4.62 -17.42 29.08
N ASP A 320 -3.61 -18.20 29.46
CA ASP A 320 -3.69 -19.10 30.61
C ASP A 320 -3.89 -18.32 31.93
N PRO A 321 -5.06 -18.44 32.60
CA PRO A 321 -5.37 -17.64 33.78
C PRO A 321 -4.56 -18.04 35.02
N THR A 322 -3.76 -19.10 34.95
CA THR A 322 -2.86 -19.54 36.02
C THR A 322 -1.42 -19.09 35.82
N TYR A 323 -1.12 -18.54 34.64
CA TYR A 323 0.22 -18.10 34.28
C TYR A 323 0.56 -16.72 34.85
N ARG A 324 1.85 -16.39 34.85
CA ARG A 324 2.35 -15.12 35.41
C ARG A 324 1.96 -13.92 34.54
N GLY A 325 1.95 -12.73 35.13
CA GLY A 325 1.60 -11.50 34.43
C GLY A 325 0.12 -11.43 34.05
N THR A 326 -0.21 -10.56 33.10
CA THR A 326 -1.59 -10.39 32.58
C THR A 326 -1.66 -10.48 31.06
N ASP A 327 -0.55 -10.82 30.41
CA ASP A 327 -0.43 -10.90 28.95
C ASP A 327 -0.91 -12.24 28.40
N HIS A 328 -1.15 -12.31 27.10
CA HIS A 328 -1.49 -13.55 26.40
C HIS A 328 -0.38 -14.59 26.47
N THR A 329 -0.73 -15.84 26.21
CA THR A 329 0.19 -16.98 26.20
C THR A 329 0.28 -17.59 24.80
N ARG A 330 1.50 -17.87 24.34
CA ARG A 330 1.75 -18.51 23.04
C ARG A 330 1.43 -20.01 23.11
N GLU A 331 0.26 -20.38 22.64
CA GLU A 331 -0.30 -21.74 22.71
C GLU A 331 -0.80 -22.24 21.35
N TYR A 332 -0.89 -23.56 21.18
CA TYR A 332 -1.78 -24.13 20.18
C TYR A 332 -3.23 -23.75 20.50
N VAL A 333 -4.06 -23.62 19.47
CA VAL A 333 -5.52 -23.46 19.62
C VAL A 333 -6.25 -24.72 19.15
N PRO A 334 -7.39 -25.11 19.75
CA PRO A 334 -8.16 -26.24 19.28
C PRO A 334 -8.91 -25.89 17.99
N LEU A 335 -9.08 -26.86 17.09
CA LEU A 335 -9.98 -26.74 15.94
C LEU A 335 -10.95 -27.92 15.93
N LEU A 336 -12.24 -27.63 15.97
CA LEU A 336 -13.34 -28.59 15.78
C LEU A 336 -14.19 -28.16 14.59
N VAL A 337 -14.42 -29.07 13.65
CA VAL A 337 -15.14 -28.83 12.40
C VAL A 337 -16.32 -29.78 12.32
N TYR A 338 -17.54 -29.24 12.40
CA TYR A 338 -18.78 -30.01 12.48
C TYR A 338 -19.77 -29.61 11.41
N SER A 339 -20.48 -30.58 10.85
CA SER A 339 -21.64 -30.39 9.98
C SER A 339 -22.62 -31.54 10.21
N PRO A 340 -23.95 -31.32 10.16
CA PRO A 340 -24.95 -32.39 10.18
C PRO A 340 -24.73 -33.46 9.12
N ARG A 341 -24.05 -33.14 8.01
CA ARG A 341 -23.70 -34.09 6.94
C ARG A 341 -22.60 -35.09 7.33
N PHE A 342 -21.84 -34.82 8.38
CA PHE A 342 -20.75 -35.72 8.77
C PHE A 342 -21.33 -36.98 9.40
N SER A 343 -21.07 -38.12 8.76
CA SER A 343 -21.44 -39.44 9.30
C SER A 343 -20.52 -39.89 10.44
N GLU A 344 -19.28 -39.40 10.45
CA GLU A 344 -18.27 -39.63 11.48
C GLU A 344 -17.26 -38.48 11.51
N GLY A 345 -16.74 -38.14 12.68
CA GLY A 345 -15.63 -37.22 12.86
C GLY A 345 -14.28 -37.94 12.91
N LYS A 346 -13.21 -37.27 12.46
CA LYS A 346 -11.84 -37.84 12.44
C LYS A 346 -10.80 -36.84 12.88
N LYS A 347 -9.70 -37.35 13.42
CA LYS A 347 -8.51 -36.55 13.67
C LYS A 347 -7.96 -36.00 12.35
N LEU A 348 -7.74 -34.70 12.28
CA LEU A 348 -6.96 -34.06 11.23
C LEU A 348 -5.49 -33.97 11.65
N GLU A 349 -4.61 -33.75 10.69
CA GLU A 349 -3.22 -33.43 11.00
C GLU A 349 -3.12 -32.09 11.74
N LEU A 350 -1.99 -31.88 12.43
CA LEU A 350 -1.67 -30.58 13.01
C LEU A 350 -1.69 -29.52 11.90
N ARG A 351 -2.33 -28.38 12.13
CA ARG A 351 -2.25 -27.23 11.22
C ARG A 351 -1.16 -26.29 11.66
N SER A 352 -0.28 -25.94 10.74
CA SER A 352 0.87 -25.08 11.00
C SER A 352 0.57 -23.59 10.87
N THR A 353 -0.68 -23.25 10.53
CA THR A 353 -1.18 -21.87 10.43
C THR A 353 -2.68 -21.83 10.70
N PHE A 354 -3.17 -20.72 11.23
CA PHE A 354 -4.61 -20.46 11.35
C PHE A 354 -5.27 -20.14 10.01
N ALA A 355 -4.47 -19.72 9.01
CA ALA A 355 -4.96 -19.35 7.68
C ALA A 355 -5.63 -20.51 6.93
N ASP A 356 -5.41 -21.76 7.36
CA ASP A 356 -6.11 -22.93 6.84
C ASP A 356 -7.63 -22.85 7.05
N VAL A 357 -8.09 -22.14 8.10
CA VAL A 357 -9.52 -21.84 8.32
C VAL A 357 -10.04 -20.94 7.21
N GLY A 358 -9.39 -19.80 6.97
CA GLY A 358 -9.74 -18.86 5.91
C GLY A 358 -9.67 -19.50 4.53
N ALA A 359 -8.67 -20.34 4.26
CA ALA A 359 -8.56 -21.10 3.02
C ALA A 359 -9.75 -22.04 2.81
N THR A 360 -10.17 -22.76 3.87
CA THR A 360 -11.36 -23.63 3.83
C THR A 360 -12.63 -22.83 3.53
N VAL A 361 -12.79 -21.67 4.17
CA VAL A 361 -13.93 -20.78 3.92
C VAL A 361 -13.91 -20.28 2.47
N ALA A 362 -12.77 -19.80 1.99
CA ALA A 362 -12.63 -19.32 0.62
C ALA A 362 -12.94 -20.40 -0.42
N GLU A 363 -12.45 -21.63 -0.20
CA GLU A 363 -12.72 -22.79 -1.07
C GLU A 363 -14.22 -23.14 -1.11
N ASN A 364 -14.90 -23.17 0.04
CA ASN A 364 -16.33 -23.49 0.13
C ASN A 364 -17.22 -22.52 -0.69
N PHE A 365 -16.83 -21.25 -0.77
CA PHE A 365 -17.59 -20.22 -1.49
C PHE A 365 -17.02 -19.93 -2.89
N GLY A 366 -15.95 -20.60 -3.31
CA GLY A 366 -15.33 -20.40 -4.61
C GLY A 366 -14.75 -19.00 -4.82
N VAL A 367 -14.36 -18.32 -3.73
CA VAL A 367 -13.70 -17.02 -3.78
C VAL A 367 -12.18 -17.19 -3.78
N LYS A 368 -11.44 -16.08 -3.93
CA LYS A 368 -9.98 -16.14 -4.00
C LYS A 368 -9.39 -16.72 -2.71
N LEU A 369 -8.55 -17.73 -2.84
CA LEU A 369 -7.79 -18.30 -1.72
C LEU A 369 -6.81 -17.25 -1.14
N PRO A 370 -6.58 -17.26 0.18
CA PRO A 370 -5.56 -16.40 0.80
C PRO A 370 -4.16 -16.76 0.30
N GLU A 371 -3.23 -15.79 0.34
CA GLU A 371 -1.84 -16.02 -0.09
C GLU A 371 -1.08 -16.98 0.85
N TYR A 372 -1.57 -17.15 2.08
CA TYR A 372 -1.02 -18.02 3.13
C TYR A 372 -2.03 -19.11 3.55
N GLY A 373 -1.53 -20.33 3.76
CA GLY A 373 -2.24 -21.61 3.92
C GLY A 373 -1.31 -22.74 3.41
N ASP A 374 -1.52 -24.01 3.80
CA ASP A 374 -0.71 -25.21 3.40
C ASP A 374 -0.11 -25.11 1.96
N PRO A 375 1.16 -25.50 1.65
CA PRO A 375 1.84 -25.06 0.42
C PRO A 375 1.41 -25.90 -0.79
N LEU A 376 0.27 -25.50 -1.36
CA LEU A 376 -0.49 -26.25 -2.34
C LEU A 376 -0.01 -26.06 -3.80
N ARG A 377 1.23 -25.69 -4.16
CA ARG A 377 1.57 -25.56 -5.61
C ARG A 377 1.27 -26.83 -6.41
N ALA A 378 1.56 -28.00 -5.84
CA ALA A 378 1.23 -29.28 -6.46
C ALA A 378 -0.29 -29.54 -6.49
N LYS A 379 -1.01 -29.17 -5.42
CA LYS A 379 -2.47 -29.32 -5.33
C LYS A 379 -3.17 -28.32 -6.25
N PHE A 380 -2.78 -27.05 -6.27
CA PHE A 380 -3.22 -26.01 -7.19
C PHE A 380 -3.09 -26.48 -8.64
N ILE A 381 -1.93 -27.01 -9.06
CA ILE A 381 -1.81 -27.54 -10.42
C ILE A 381 -2.75 -28.73 -10.62
N ALA A 382 -2.87 -29.62 -9.64
CA ALA A 382 -3.78 -30.76 -9.71
C ALA A 382 -5.24 -30.31 -9.83
N ASP A 383 -5.75 -29.51 -8.90
CA ASP A 383 -7.12 -28.99 -8.85
C ASP A 383 -7.46 -28.13 -10.07
N THR A 384 -6.51 -27.31 -10.54
CA THR A 384 -6.78 -26.36 -11.63
C THR A 384 -6.81 -27.04 -12.99
N TYR A 385 -5.93 -28.02 -13.21
CA TYR A 385 -5.71 -28.58 -14.54
C TYR A 385 -6.12 -30.03 -14.69
N LEU A 386 -6.22 -30.82 -13.63
CA LEU A 386 -6.51 -32.25 -13.74
C LEU A 386 -7.97 -32.56 -13.37
N GLU A 387 -8.55 -33.50 -14.07
CA GLU A 387 -9.81 -34.17 -13.76
C GLU A 387 -9.54 -35.41 -12.89
N ASP A 388 -10.53 -35.88 -12.13
CA ASP A 388 -10.42 -37.09 -11.29
C ASP A 388 -9.20 -37.12 -10.36
N VAL A 389 -8.89 -35.97 -9.74
CA VAL A 389 -7.71 -35.78 -8.89
C VAL A 389 -7.79 -36.64 -7.64
N VAL A 390 -6.70 -37.38 -7.37
CA VAL A 390 -6.51 -38.13 -6.13
C VAL A 390 -5.13 -37.79 -5.54
N CYS A 391 -5.08 -37.44 -4.26
CA CYS A 391 -3.84 -37.37 -3.50
C CYS A 391 -3.36 -38.80 -3.22
N TYR A 392 -2.21 -39.17 -3.76
CA TYR A 392 -1.61 -40.51 -3.59
C TYR A 392 -0.41 -40.51 -2.64
N ASN A 393 0.14 -39.33 -2.31
CA ASN A 393 1.38 -39.24 -1.55
C ASN A 393 1.41 -37.98 -0.68
N GLU A 394 1.71 -38.14 0.60
CA GLU A 394 1.94 -37.05 1.56
C GLU A 394 3.25 -37.30 2.35
N VAL A 395 4.04 -38.29 1.90
CA VAL A 395 5.24 -38.76 2.59
C VAL A 395 6.24 -37.62 2.72
N ARG A 396 6.75 -37.42 3.94
CA ARG A 396 7.71 -36.36 4.30
C ARG A 396 7.18 -34.94 4.00
N GLY A 397 5.86 -34.74 4.10
CA GLY A 397 5.21 -33.44 3.94
C GLY A 397 5.15 -32.94 2.50
N MET A 398 5.32 -33.83 1.52
CA MET A 398 5.22 -33.47 0.09
C MET A 398 4.01 -34.10 -0.56
N LEU A 399 3.07 -33.26 -0.97
CA LEU A 399 1.84 -33.67 -1.61
C LEU A 399 2.09 -34.14 -3.06
N GLY A 400 1.55 -35.30 -3.39
CA GLY A 400 1.60 -35.91 -4.71
C GLY A 400 0.20 -36.31 -5.18
N PHE A 401 -0.24 -35.68 -6.25
CA PHE A 401 -1.56 -35.87 -6.84
C PHE A 401 -1.45 -36.63 -8.15
N THR A 402 -2.46 -37.40 -8.51
CA THR A 402 -2.62 -37.93 -9.87
C THR A 402 -4.05 -37.72 -10.33
N GLY A 403 -4.21 -37.23 -11.54
CA GLY A 403 -5.49 -37.05 -12.21
C GLY A 403 -5.34 -37.20 -13.72
N THR A 404 -6.30 -36.70 -14.47
CA THR A 404 -6.37 -36.79 -15.93
C THR A 404 -6.35 -35.39 -16.55
N TYR A 405 -5.43 -35.12 -17.47
CA TYR A 405 -5.42 -33.89 -18.27
C TYR A 405 -5.63 -34.25 -19.74
N GLN A 406 -6.70 -33.74 -20.36
CA GLN A 406 -6.99 -33.97 -21.78
C GLN A 406 -6.91 -35.47 -22.17
N GLY A 407 -7.50 -36.33 -21.34
CA GLY A 407 -7.52 -37.78 -21.53
C GLY A 407 -6.22 -38.53 -21.18
N HIS A 408 -5.20 -37.84 -20.64
CA HIS A 408 -3.93 -38.45 -20.25
C HIS A 408 -3.75 -38.41 -18.73
N ARG A 409 -3.30 -39.53 -18.13
CA ARG A 409 -3.04 -39.60 -16.70
C ARG A 409 -1.74 -38.87 -16.35
N ILE A 410 -1.80 -37.88 -15.47
CA ILE A 410 -0.68 -37.03 -15.05
C ILE A 410 -0.59 -37.03 -13.53
N SER A 411 0.64 -37.11 -13.01
CA SER A 411 0.94 -36.93 -11.59
C SER A 411 1.69 -35.62 -11.34
N VAL A 412 1.32 -34.90 -10.29
CA VAL A 412 1.97 -33.65 -9.85
C VAL A 412 2.51 -33.87 -8.44
N GLN A 413 3.80 -33.68 -8.26
CA GLN A 413 4.50 -33.96 -7.01
C GLN A 413 5.20 -32.70 -6.50
N GLY A 414 4.96 -32.35 -5.23
CA GLY A 414 5.77 -31.38 -4.50
C GLY A 414 7.20 -31.92 -4.33
N SER A 415 8.19 -31.10 -4.64
CA SER A 415 9.59 -31.55 -4.73
C SER A 415 10.47 -31.14 -3.55
N GLY A 416 9.94 -30.37 -2.62
CA GLY A 416 10.71 -29.71 -1.56
C GLY A 416 11.75 -28.74 -2.10
N MET A 417 12.75 -28.44 -1.27
CA MET A 417 13.81 -27.49 -1.54
C MET A 417 15.16 -28.20 -1.63
N GLY A 418 15.90 -27.94 -2.70
CA GLY A 418 17.27 -28.38 -2.87
C GLY A 418 17.45 -29.82 -3.38
N ILE A 419 18.69 -30.10 -3.81
CA ILE A 419 19.11 -31.37 -4.38
C ILE A 419 18.76 -32.58 -3.50
N PRO A 420 18.99 -32.58 -2.17
CA PRO A 420 18.70 -33.75 -1.34
C PRO A 420 17.22 -34.12 -1.35
N SER A 421 16.34 -33.15 -1.08
CA SER A 421 14.89 -33.36 -1.04
C SER A 421 14.38 -33.81 -2.40
N PHE A 422 14.74 -33.09 -3.47
CA PHE A 422 14.33 -33.42 -4.83
C PHE A 422 14.78 -34.83 -5.24
N SER A 423 16.01 -35.21 -4.91
CA SER A 423 16.60 -36.49 -5.31
C SER A 423 15.85 -37.70 -4.72
N ILE A 424 15.32 -37.58 -3.51
CA ILE A 424 14.53 -38.63 -2.85
C ILE A 424 13.27 -38.90 -3.68
N TYR A 425 12.47 -37.86 -3.93
CA TYR A 425 11.20 -38.02 -4.65
C TYR A 425 11.42 -38.44 -6.11
N ALA A 426 12.37 -37.84 -6.81
CA ALA A 426 12.67 -38.22 -8.19
C ALA A 426 13.13 -39.69 -8.28
N ASN A 427 13.97 -40.16 -7.35
CA ASN A 427 14.41 -41.55 -7.32
C ASN A 427 13.27 -42.52 -7.01
N GLU A 428 12.41 -42.20 -6.04
CA GLU A 428 11.23 -43.00 -5.69
C GLU A 428 10.22 -43.06 -6.85
N LEU A 429 9.90 -41.92 -7.49
CA LEU A 429 9.04 -41.87 -8.67
C LEU A 429 9.54 -42.76 -9.81
N ILE A 430 10.86 -42.76 -10.06
CA ILE A 430 11.46 -43.56 -11.13
C ILE A 430 11.50 -45.05 -10.76
N SER A 431 11.98 -45.36 -9.54
CA SER A 431 12.33 -46.74 -9.15
C SER A 431 11.13 -47.53 -8.65
N GLU A 432 10.25 -46.90 -7.88
CA GLU A 432 9.12 -47.56 -7.23
C GLU A 432 7.84 -47.42 -8.06
N TYR A 433 7.64 -46.26 -8.71
CA TYR A 433 6.43 -45.96 -9.49
C TYR A 433 6.62 -46.07 -11.01
N GLY A 434 7.85 -46.36 -11.47
CA GLY A 434 8.14 -46.62 -12.87
C GLY A 434 8.00 -45.41 -13.79
N VAL A 435 8.01 -44.18 -13.26
CA VAL A 435 7.85 -42.94 -14.03
C VAL A 435 8.97 -42.81 -15.07
N LYS A 436 8.59 -42.60 -16.34
CA LYS A 436 9.53 -42.52 -17.48
C LYS A 436 9.76 -41.11 -18.00
N ASN A 437 8.92 -40.16 -17.64
CA ASN A 437 9.04 -38.76 -18.06
C ASN A 437 8.85 -37.88 -16.83
N LEU A 438 9.84 -37.05 -16.53
CA LEU A 438 9.78 -36.08 -15.44
C LEU A 438 9.95 -34.67 -16.01
N ILE A 439 9.04 -33.77 -15.66
CA ILE A 439 9.12 -32.36 -16.05
C ILE A 439 9.13 -31.54 -14.76
N ARG A 440 10.22 -30.82 -14.53
CA ARG A 440 10.30 -29.86 -13.44
C ARG A 440 9.88 -28.48 -13.94
N VAL A 441 8.98 -27.85 -13.20
CA VAL A 441 8.62 -26.44 -13.35
C VAL A 441 9.01 -25.71 -12.07
N GLY A 442 9.78 -24.63 -12.19
CA GLY A 442 10.28 -23.91 -11.02
C GLY A 442 10.69 -22.47 -11.31
N THR A 443 11.26 -21.82 -10.31
CA THR A 443 11.80 -20.46 -10.41
C THR A 443 13.33 -20.48 -10.35
N CYS A 444 13.99 -19.53 -11.00
CA CYS A 444 15.44 -19.36 -10.91
C CYS A 444 15.84 -17.88 -10.84
N GLY A 445 17.04 -17.62 -10.31
CA GLY A 445 17.73 -16.35 -10.50
C GLY A 445 18.40 -16.29 -11.87
N GLY A 446 18.38 -15.12 -12.53
CA GLY A 446 19.08 -14.91 -13.80
C GLY A 446 20.59 -14.71 -13.59
N MET A 447 21.42 -15.30 -14.44
CA MET A 447 22.90 -15.19 -14.38
C MET A 447 23.50 -14.45 -15.59
N GLN A 448 22.67 -13.95 -16.51
CA GLN A 448 23.11 -13.20 -17.68
C GLN A 448 22.32 -11.91 -17.82
N GLU A 449 22.96 -10.83 -18.25
CA GLU A 449 22.30 -9.53 -18.43
C GLU A 449 21.12 -9.57 -19.43
N HIS A 450 21.17 -10.48 -20.41
CA HIS A 450 20.10 -10.64 -21.40
C HIS A 450 18.93 -11.50 -20.91
N VAL A 451 19.07 -12.18 -19.77
CA VAL A 451 18.04 -13.02 -19.14
C VAL A 451 17.31 -12.19 -18.09
N ARG A 452 16.09 -11.74 -18.41
CA ARG A 452 15.32 -10.79 -17.59
C ARG A 452 14.25 -11.48 -16.77
N VAL A 453 13.77 -10.80 -15.73
CA VAL A 453 12.62 -11.24 -14.92
C VAL A 453 11.41 -11.50 -15.82
N ARG A 454 10.66 -12.56 -15.52
CA ARG A 454 9.57 -13.16 -16.30
C ARG A 454 9.97 -13.86 -17.60
N ASP A 455 11.25 -13.81 -18.01
CA ASP A 455 11.70 -14.67 -19.11
C ASP A 455 11.63 -16.15 -18.66
N VAL A 456 11.56 -17.07 -19.62
CA VAL A 456 11.57 -18.51 -19.35
C VAL A 456 12.89 -19.12 -19.80
N ILE A 457 13.56 -19.86 -18.91
CA ILE A 457 14.74 -20.66 -19.25
C ILE A 457 14.30 -22.12 -19.44
N LEU A 458 14.57 -22.66 -20.61
CA LEU A 458 14.55 -24.09 -20.88
C LEU A 458 15.97 -24.63 -20.68
N ALA A 459 16.19 -25.32 -19.55
CA ALA A 459 17.54 -25.75 -19.19
C ALA A 459 17.98 -26.93 -20.08
N GLN A 460 18.95 -26.71 -20.96
CA GLN A 460 19.46 -27.78 -21.84
C GLN A 460 20.41 -28.73 -21.10
N ALA A 461 21.16 -28.22 -20.13
CA ALA A 461 22.13 -28.96 -19.33
C ALA A 461 22.33 -28.29 -17.97
N SER A 462 22.89 -29.03 -17.01
CA SER A 462 23.32 -28.47 -15.73
C SER A 462 24.85 -28.55 -15.55
N CYS A 463 25.38 -27.63 -14.74
CA CYS A 463 26.80 -27.64 -14.35
C CYS A 463 27.16 -28.90 -13.54
N THR A 464 28.45 -29.28 -13.56
CA THR A 464 28.94 -30.52 -12.94
C THR A 464 29.37 -30.38 -11.48
N ASP A 465 29.34 -29.17 -10.92
CA ASP A 465 29.92 -28.86 -9.60
C ASP A 465 29.06 -29.30 -8.41
N SER A 466 27.88 -29.89 -8.66
CA SER A 466 27.07 -30.53 -7.64
C SER A 466 27.76 -31.76 -7.02
N SER A 467 27.61 -31.89 -5.70
CA SER A 467 28.02 -33.07 -4.94
C SER A 467 27.41 -34.38 -5.49
N MET A 468 26.17 -34.32 -6.00
CA MET A 468 25.46 -35.49 -6.53
C MET A 468 26.09 -36.07 -7.79
N ASN A 469 26.59 -35.20 -8.67
CA ASN A 469 27.23 -35.60 -9.92
C ASN A 469 28.48 -36.45 -9.64
N LYS A 470 29.32 -35.97 -8.71
CA LYS A 470 30.52 -36.68 -8.25
C LYS A 470 30.21 -38.03 -7.63
N LEU A 471 29.11 -38.13 -6.86
CA LEU A 471 28.69 -39.37 -6.21
C LEU A 471 28.16 -40.42 -7.21
N VAL A 472 27.35 -39.99 -8.18
CA VAL A 472 26.66 -40.91 -9.11
C VAL A 472 27.60 -41.41 -10.21
N PHE A 473 28.48 -40.55 -10.72
CA PHE A 473 29.40 -40.89 -11.81
C PHE A 473 30.83 -41.14 -11.33
N GLY A 474 31.03 -41.55 -10.07
CA GLY A 474 32.33 -42.01 -9.58
C GLY A 474 33.48 -41.00 -9.72
N GLY A 475 33.18 -39.70 -9.60
CA GLY A 475 34.15 -38.60 -9.70
C GLY A 475 34.45 -38.08 -11.10
N TYR A 476 33.77 -38.58 -12.16
CA TYR A 476 33.89 -37.99 -13.50
C TYR A 476 33.01 -36.74 -13.66
N ASP A 477 33.55 -35.70 -14.32
CA ASP A 477 32.79 -34.50 -14.68
C ASP A 477 31.85 -34.77 -15.86
N PHE A 478 30.65 -35.26 -15.57
CA PHE A 478 29.62 -35.55 -16.56
C PHE A 478 28.51 -34.49 -16.50
N SER A 479 28.35 -33.64 -17.51
CA SER A 479 27.25 -32.67 -17.53
C SER A 479 25.93 -33.35 -17.90
N PRO A 480 24.97 -33.46 -16.97
CA PRO A 480 23.72 -34.12 -17.26
C PRO A 480 22.81 -33.16 -18.03
N ILE A 481 22.08 -33.71 -19.01
CA ILE A 481 21.33 -32.93 -20.01
C ILE A 481 19.84 -33.26 -20.01
N ALA A 482 19.05 -32.33 -20.54
CA ALA A 482 17.65 -32.57 -20.83
C ALA A 482 17.48 -33.62 -21.95
N THR A 483 16.33 -34.28 -21.97
CA THR A 483 15.94 -35.09 -23.13
C THR A 483 15.62 -34.19 -24.31
N PHE A 484 16.38 -34.37 -25.40
CA PHE A 484 16.30 -33.50 -26.58
C PHE A 484 14.88 -33.35 -27.17
N SER A 485 14.12 -34.43 -27.25
CA SER A 485 12.75 -34.39 -27.78
C SER A 485 11.81 -33.55 -26.91
N LEU A 486 11.90 -33.67 -25.58
CA LEU A 486 11.10 -32.87 -24.65
C LEU A 486 11.50 -31.39 -24.71
N LEU A 487 12.80 -31.11 -24.76
CA LEU A 487 13.32 -29.74 -24.87
C LEU A 487 12.86 -29.06 -26.17
N LYS A 488 12.95 -29.77 -27.30
CA LYS A 488 12.52 -29.25 -28.61
C LYS A 488 11.02 -28.96 -28.65
N GLU A 489 10.20 -29.86 -28.11
CA GLU A 489 8.75 -29.69 -28.05
C GLU A 489 8.36 -28.49 -27.16
N ALA A 490 9.03 -28.34 -26.01
CA ALA A 490 8.81 -27.19 -25.13
C ALA A 490 9.19 -25.86 -25.81
N TYR A 491 10.32 -25.83 -26.53
CA TYR A 491 10.76 -24.68 -27.30
C TYR A 491 9.74 -24.29 -28.38
N ASP A 492 9.27 -25.26 -29.18
CA ASP A 492 8.32 -25.01 -30.26
C ASP A 492 6.99 -24.46 -29.73
N ARG A 493 6.47 -25.03 -28.64
CA ARG A 493 5.23 -24.58 -28.00
C ARG A 493 5.37 -23.19 -27.39
N ALA A 494 6.48 -22.92 -26.72
CA ALA A 494 6.72 -21.61 -26.13
C ALA A 494 6.88 -20.53 -27.22
N THR A 495 7.58 -20.85 -28.31
CA THR A 495 7.71 -19.97 -29.48
C THR A 495 6.37 -19.70 -30.14
N ALA A 496 5.54 -20.73 -30.34
CA ALA A 496 4.20 -20.58 -30.91
C ALA A 496 3.27 -19.70 -30.04
N LYS A 497 3.51 -19.67 -28.73
CA LYS A 497 2.80 -18.79 -27.77
C LYS A 497 3.41 -17.38 -27.66
N GLY A 498 4.46 -17.07 -28.42
CA GLY A 498 5.15 -15.78 -28.35
C GLY A 498 5.88 -15.53 -27.03
N MET A 499 6.24 -16.59 -26.29
CA MET A 499 6.94 -16.45 -25.02
C MET A 499 8.40 -16.05 -25.23
N LYS A 500 8.91 -15.17 -24.37
CA LYS A 500 10.33 -14.81 -24.36
C LYS A 500 11.14 -15.88 -23.64
N ILE A 501 11.82 -16.71 -24.42
CA ILE A 501 12.50 -17.92 -23.96
C ILE A 501 14.01 -17.86 -24.19
N HIS A 502 14.75 -18.49 -23.28
CA HIS A 502 16.18 -18.74 -23.39
C HIS A 502 16.43 -20.25 -23.26
N VAL A 503 17.33 -20.80 -24.08
CA VAL A 503 17.73 -22.20 -24.01
C VAL A 503 19.21 -22.24 -23.70
N GLY A 504 19.60 -22.90 -22.62
CA GLY A 504 21.01 -22.92 -22.22
C GLY A 504 21.27 -23.63 -20.90
N ASN A 505 22.50 -23.52 -20.42
CA ASN A 505 22.96 -24.24 -19.24
C ASN A 505 22.52 -23.52 -17.96
N VAL A 506 22.24 -24.28 -16.91
CA VAL A 506 21.90 -23.75 -15.57
C VAL A 506 22.82 -24.32 -14.51
N PHE A 507 22.90 -23.62 -13.39
CA PHE A 507 23.68 -24.04 -12.23
C PHE A 507 22.74 -24.37 -11.06
N SER A 508 22.92 -25.55 -10.46
CA SER A 508 22.22 -25.93 -9.24
C SER A 508 23.11 -25.72 -8.02
N SER A 509 22.78 -24.78 -7.14
CA SER A 509 23.54 -24.51 -5.92
C SER A 509 23.04 -25.33 -4.74
N ASP A 510 23.97 -25.97 -4.02
CA ASP A 510 23.71 -26.64 -2.74
C ASP A 510 23.73 -25.67 -1.53
N SER A 511 24.07 -24.39 -1.75
CA SER A 511 24.07 -23.34 -0.71
C SER A 511 23.38 -22.07 -1.19
N PHE A 512 22.54 -21.48 -0.33
CA PHE A 512 21.89 -20.19 -0.57
C PHE A 512 22.89 -19.02 -0.51
N TYR A 513 23.88 -19.10 0.38
CA TYR A 513 24.85 -18.05 0.62
C TYR A 513 26.26 -18.61 0.40
N ARG A 514 26.95 -18.10 -0.62
CA ARG A 514 28.37 -18.43 -0.89
C ARG A 514 29.22 -17.20 -0.61
N ASP A 515 30.19 -17.35 0.29
CA ASP A 515 31.15 -16.29 0.61
C ASP A 515 32.12 -16.03 -0.55
N ASP A 516 32.44 -17.06 -1.34
CA ASP A 516 33.29 -16.96 -2.54
C ASP A 516 32.44 -16.86 -3.83
N ARG A 517 32.49 -15.69 -4.47
CA ARG A 517 31.77 -15.39 -5.72
C ARG A 517 32.53 -15.78 -6.98
N SER A 518 33.79 -16.19 -6.87
CA SER A 518 34.67 -16.43 -8.04
C SER A 518 34.18 -17.56 -8.95
N VAL A 519 33.46 -18.54 -8.38
CA VAL A 519 32.85 -19.64 -9.15
C VAL A 519 31.64 -19.13 -9.92
N THR A 520 30.77 -18.36 -9.29
CA THR A 520 29.57 -17.78 -9.93
C THR A 520 29.97 -16.88 -11.09
N GLU A 521 30.98 -16.02 -10.90
CA GLU A 521 31.51 -15.14 -11.95
C GLU A 521 32.06 -15.93 -13.15
N LYS A 522 32.79 -17.02 -12.91
CA LYS A 522 33.29 -17.90 -13.99
C LYS A 522 32.14 -18.60 -14.73
N LEU A 523 31.12 -19.06 -14.02
CA LEU A 523 29.93 -19.67 -14.63
C LEU A 523 29.19 -18.65 -15.51
N MET A 524 29.08 -17.40 -15.06
CA MET A 524 28.52 -16.31 -15.87
C MET A 524 29.36 -16.07 -17.14
N GLN A 525 30.69 -16.02 -17.03
CA GLN A 525 31.59 -15.87 -18.18
C GLN A 525 31.44 -17.00 -19.22
N HIS A 526 31.09 -18.20 -18.76
CA HIS A 526 30.83 -19.36 -19.62
C HIS A 526 29.37 -19.47 -20.11
N GLY A 527 28.56 -18.43 -19.90
CA GLY A 527 27.21 -18.33 -20.48
C GLY A 527 26.14 -19.15 -19.75
N VAL A 528 26.34 -19.49 -18.48
CA VAL A 528 25.29 -20.10 -17.65
C VAL A 528 24.16 -19.09 -17.46
N LEU A 529 22.93 -19.50 -17.77
CA LEU A 529 21.77 -18.60 -17.89
C LEU A 529 21.08 -18.31 -16.55
N GLY A 530 21.09 -19.26 -15.62
CA GLY A 530 20.38 -19.11 -14.35
C GLY A 530 20.87 -20.06 -13.25
N VAL A 531 20.56 -19.67 -12.01
CA VAL A 531 20.86 -20.40 -10.78
C VAL A 531 19.58 -20.83 -10.07
N GLU A 532 19.55 -22.09 -9.66
CA GLU A 532 18.44 -22.74 -8.95
C GLU A 532 19.00 -23.89 -8.08
N MET A 533 18.21 -24.85 -7.60
CA MET A 533 18.71 -25.84 -6.63
C MET A 533 18.38 -27.31 -6.93
N GLU A 534 17.77 -27.66 -8.07
CA GLU A 534 17.24 -29.02 -8.29
C GLU A 534 17.54 -29.62 -9.67
N THR A 535 17.83 -28.84 -10.72
CA THR A 535 17.99 -29.35 -12.10
C THR A 535 19.06 -30.43 -12.20
N THR A 536 20.19 -30.24 -11.52
CA THR A 536 21.29 -31.19 -11.55
C THR A 536 20.88 -32.54 -10.97
N ALA A 537 20.04 -32.55 -9.94
CA ALA A 537 19.52 -33.78 -9.36
C ALA A 537 18.64 -34.53 -10.34
N LEU A 538 17.71 -33.81 -10.98
CA LEU A 538 16.81 -34.38 -11.97
C LEU A 538 17.57 -35.02 -13.14
N TYR A 539 18.46 -34.26 -13.78
CA TYR A 539 19.15 -34.75 -14.98
C TYR A 539 20.14 -35.87 -14.65
N THR A 540 20.79 -35.83 -13.48
CA THR A 540 21.70 -36.89 -13.04
C THR A 540 20.95 -38.21 -12.83
N LEU A 541 19.80 -38.17 -12.14
CA LEU A 541 18.97 -39.36 -11.95
C LEU A 541 18.39 -39.86 -13.27
N ALA A 542 17.95 -38.95 -14.15
CA ALA A 542 17.44 -39.30 -15.46
C ALA A 542 18.48 -40.06 -16.30
N ALA A 543 19.72 -39.57 -16.32
CA ALA A 543 20.83 -40.24 -16.98
C ALA A 543 21.16 -41.60 -16.34
N LYS A 544 21.18 -41.69 -15.01
CA LYS A 544 21.44 -42.94 -14.26
C LYS A 544 20.42 -44.02 -14.57
N PHE A 545 19.14 -43.67 -14.61
CA PHE A 545 18.04 -44.63 -14.76
C PHE A 545 17.53 -44.77 -16.20
N GLY A 546 18.07 -44.00 -17.15
CA GLY A 546 17.65 -44.02 -18.55
C GLY A 546 16.20 -43.56 -18.75
N VAL A 547 15.76 -42.53 -18.02
CA VAL A 547 14.43 -41.92 -18.16
C VAL A 547 14.51 -40.52 -18.77
N ASN A 548 13.38 -39.99 -19.20
CA ASN A 548 13.32 -38.67 -19.84
C ASN A 548 13.12 -37.56 -18.80
N ALA A 549 13.80 -36.43 -19.01
CA ALA A 549 13.71 -35.28 -18.12
C ALA A 549 13.74 -33.94 -18.86
N LEU A 550 13.02 -32.95 -18.32
CA LEU A 550 13.06 -31.55 -18.75
C LEU A 550 12.90 -30.64 -17.54
N THR A 551 13.63 -29.54 -17.52
CA THR A 551 13.46 -28.44 -16.56
C THR A 551 13.05 -27.16 -17.29
N ILE A 552 11.98 -26.54 -16.81
CA ILE A 552 11.44 -25.26 -17.25
C ILE A 552 11.47 -24.31 -16.06
N LEU A 553 12.11 -23.16 -16.22
CA LEU A 553 12.30 -22.18 -15.14
C LEU A 553 11.74 -20.83 -15.57
N THR A 554 10.95 -20.20 -14.70
CA THR A 554 10.64 -18.78 -14.84
C THR A 554 11.71 -17.98 -14.11
N VAL A 555 12.33 -17.02 -14.79
CA VAL A 555 13.27 -16.09 -14.18
C VAL A 555 12.47 -15.20 -13.26
N ARG A 556 12.65 -15.37 -11.96
CA ARG A 556 12.07 -14.47 -10.98
C ARG A 556 13.21 -13.61 -10.45
N TYR A 557 12.96 -12.32 -10.30
CA TYR A 557 13.68 -11.61 -9.27
C TYR A 557 13.22 -12.23 -7.95
N THR A 558 14.10 -12.47 -7.00
CA THR A 558 13.68 -12.66 -5.61
C THR A 558 12.98 -11.35 -5.21
N GLN A 559 11.67 -11.26 -5.44
CA GLN A 559 10.90 -10.05 -5.16
C GLN A 559 9.84 -10.36 -4.12
N GLY A 560 10.10 -9.69 -2.99
CA GLY A 560 9.58 -9.81 -1.64
C GLY A 560 10.66 -9.41 -0.59
N GLU A 561 11.96 -9.42 -0.94
CA GLU A 561 13.06 -9.48 0.04
C GLU A 561 14.04 -8.30 0.07
N ILE A 562 13.81 -7.19 -0.67
CA ILE A 562 14.65 -5.98 -0.47
C ILE A 562 13.91 -5.07 0.50
N PRO A 563 14.19 -5.16 1.81
CA PRO A 563 13.55 -4.32 2.81
C PRO A 563 13.94 -2.86 2.58
N ASP A 564 13.10 -1.96 3.08
CA ASP A 564 13.27 -0.52 2.90
C ASP A 564 14.64 -0.02 3.37
N TYR A 565 15.25 -0.64 4.39
CA TYR A 565 16.59 -0.26 4.84
C TYR A 565 17.70 -0.53 3.81
N GLN A 566 17.54 -1.53 2.92
CA GLN A 566 18.48 -1.77 1.84
C GLN A 566 18.25 -0.80 0.68
N VAL A 567 16.98 -0.50 0.37
CA VAL A 567 16.64 0.47 -0.68
C VAL A 567 17.07 1.87 -0.27
N SER A 568 16.93 2.25 1.00
CA SER A 568 17.38 3.54 1.52
C SER A 568 18.89 3.66 1.52
N ALA A 569 19.62 2.60 1.89
CA ALA A 569 21.08 2.56 1.79
C ALA A 569 21.55 2.70 0.32
N TRP A 570 20.86 2.04 -0.62
CA TRP A 570 21.13 2.18 -2.05
C TRP A 570 20.81 3.59 -2.58
N ALA A 571 19.68 4.17 -2.19
CA ALA A 571 19.30 5.54 -2.56
C ALA A 571 20.33 6.56 -2.02
N MET A 572 20.83 6.35 -0.80
CA MET A 572 21.89 7.18 -0.22
C MET A 572 23.23 6.98 -0.94
N ALA A 573 23.54 5.76 -1.39
CA ALA A 573 24.71 5.52 -2.22
C ALA A 573 24.62 6.28 -3.56
N ILE A 574 23.46 6.26 -4.23
CA ILE A 574 23.20 7.06 -5.44
C ILE A 574 23.32 8.56 -5.14
N PHE A 575 22.79 9.03 -4.01
CA PHE A 575 22.89 10.42 -3.61
C PHE A 575 24.34 10.94 -3.64
N PHE A 576 25.30 10.13 -3.19
CA PHE A 576 26.72 10.51 -3.18
C PHE A 576 27.53 10.12 -4.43
N LYS A 577 27.10 9.10 -5.18
CA LYS A 577 27.86 8.56 -6.32
C LYS A 577 27.31 8.92 -7.69
N ASP A 578 26.08 9.42 -7.73
CA ASP A 578 25.32 9.70 -8.94
C ASP A 578 25.12 8.44 -9.80
N MET A 579 24.54 8.61 -11.00
CA MET A 579 24.30 7.58 -12.00
C MET A 579 24.64 8.14 -13.38
N THR A 580 25.16 7.28 -14.26
CA THR A 580 25.34 7.61 -15.68
C THR A 580 24.00 7.74 -16.41
N ASP A 581 23.97 8.38 -17.57
CA ASP A 581 22.75 8.55 -18.38
C ASP A 581 22.07 7.22 -18.73
N LYS A 582 22.86 6.17 -18.99
CA LYS A 582 22.33 4.82 -19.23
C LYS A 582 21.63 4.27 -17.99
N GLU A 583 22.27 4.37 -16.82
CA GLU A 583 21.69 3.90 -15.57
C GLU A 583 20.42 4.69 -15.21
N ARG A 584 20.41 6.00 -15.44
CA ARG A 584 19.23 6.86 -15.26
C ARG A 584 18.07 6.40 -16.16
N ALA A 585 18.34 6.10 -17.43
CA ALA A 585 17.34 5.58 -18.36
C ALA A 585 16.84 4.18 -17.95
N ASP A 586 17.73 3.27 -17.55
CA ASP A 586 17.39 1.92 -17.11
C ASP A 586 16.54 1.94 -15.82
N LEU A 587 16.88 2.79 -14.85
CA LEU A 587 16.06 2.99 -13.64
C LEU A 587 14.68 3.56 -13.98
N THR A 588 14.64 4.56 -14.86
CA THR A 588 13.38 5.15 -15.34
C THR A 588 12.48 4.09 -15.96
N MET A 589 12.99 3.30 -16.90
CA MET A 589 12.22 2.24 -17.56
C MET A 589 11.86 1.09 -16.62
N SER A 590 12.68 0.80 -15.63
CA SER A 590 12.34 -0.18 -14.58
C SER A 590 11.15 0.29 -13.75
N MET A 591 11.08 1.58 -13.42
CA MET A 591 9.92 2.17 -12.75
C MET A 591 8.68 2.19 -13.65
N VAL A 592 8.82 2.53 -14.94
CA VAL A 592 7.73 2.43 -15.94
C VAL A 592 7.16 1.01 -15.97
N ASN A 593 8.03 0.00 -16.11
CA ASN A 593 7.63 -1.40 -16.24
C ASN A 593 7.16 -2.04 -14.92
N SER A 594 7.22 -1.32 -13.79
CA SER A 594 6.77 -1.83 -12.49
C SER A 594 5.24 -1.91 -12.38
N GLY A 595 4.51 -1.19 -13.23
CA GLY A 595 3.05 -1.13 -13.20
C GLY A 595 2.44 -1.03 -14.59
N GLU A 596 1.24 -0.44 -14.64
CA GLU A 596 0.52 -0.24 -15.88
C GLU A 596 1.15 0.89 -16.72
N THR A 597 0.88 0.88 -18.02
CA THR A 597 1.23 1.97 -18.94
C THR A 597 0.03 2.30 -19.80
N ILE A 598 -0.16 3.59 -20.10
CA ILE A 598 -1.28 4.07 -20.90
C ILE A 598 -0.91 4.02 -22.37
N ASP A 599 -1.70 3.28 -23.15
CA ASP A 599 -1.62 3.29 -24.60
C ASP A 599 -2.48 4.42 -25.19
N LEU A 600 -1.81 5.42 -25.76
CA LEU A 600 -2.41 6.56 -26.45
C LEU A 600 -2.28 6.46 -27.99
N SER A 601 -1.98 5.29 -28.54
CA SER A 601 -1.80 5.09 -29.99
C SER A 601 -3.05 5.42 -30.81
N ALA A 602 -4.24 5.32 -30.22
CA ALA A 602 -5.53 5.68 -30.83
C ALA A 602 -5.77 7.21 -30.96
N ILE A 603 -4.93 8.04 -30.33
CA ILE A 603 -4.98 9.50 -30.47
C ILE A 603 -4.10 9.90 -31.66
N GLU A 604 -4.69 10.59 -32.62
CA GLU A 604 -4.02 11.03 -33.85
C GLU A 604 -2.99 12.14 -33.58
N GLY A 605 -1.79 11.97 -34.13
CA GLY A 605 -0.69 12.94 -34.04
C GLY A 605 0.33 12.60 -32.95
N ILE A 606 1.24 13.54 -32.69
CA ILE A 606 2.28 13.43 -31.66
C ILE A 606 1.75 14.04 -30.38
N LYS A 607 1.50 13.21 -29.37
CA LYS A 607 0.96 13.66 -28.07
C LYS A 607 2.07 14.29 -27.27
N VAL A 608 1.94 15.58 -26.99
CA VAL A 608 2.93 16.34 -26.22
C VAL A 608 2.39 16.57 -24.81
N ASP A 609 3.09 16.07 -23.79
CA ASP A 609 2.79 16.37 -22.39
C ASP A 609 3.75 17.45 -21.86
N LYS A 610 3.27 18.25 -20.90
CA LYS A 610 4.07 19.20 -20.14
C LYS A 610 4.15 18.77 -18.68
N HIS A 611 5.35 18.82 -18.13
CA HIS A 611 5.58 18.67 -16.70
C HIS A 611 6.30 19.89 -16.15
N SER A 612 5.91 20.34 -14.96
CA SER A 612 6.71 21.28 -14.18
C SER A 612 7.17 20.60 -12.91
N THR A 613 8.37 20.96 -12.43
CA THR A 613 8.85 20.54 -11.10
C THR A 613 8.04 21.15 -9.94
N GLY A 614 7.07 22.03 -10.23
CA GLY A 614 6.17 22.65 -9.25
C GLY A 614 6.60 24.07 -8.89
N GLY A 615 5.62 24.93 -8.58
CA GLY A 615 5.84 26.33 -8.24
C GLY A 615 4.54 27.04 -7.80
N VAL A 616 4.69 28.16 -7.10
CA VAL A 616 3.57 28.95 -6.57
C VAL A 616 3.04 29.88 -7.67
N GLY A 617 1.72 29.86 -7.90
CA GLY A 617 1.09 30.59 -9.01
C GLY A 617 1.35 29.98 -10.40
N ASP A 618 1.76 28.70 -10.48
CA ASP A 618 1.99 28.05 -11.77
C ASP A 618 0.69 27.73 -12.52
N THR A 619 0.16 28.76 -13.18
CA THR A 619 -1.05 28.78 -14.01
C THR A 619 -0.79 28.25 -15.43
N THR A 620 0.46 27.94 -15.78
CA THR A 620 0.88 27.65 -17.17
C THR A 620 0.10 26.51 -17.81
N THR A 621 -0.24 25.43 -17.08
CA THR A 621 -1.00 24.31 -17.64
C THR A 621 -2.40 24.71 -18.12
N LEU A 622 -3.07 25.61 -17.38
CA LEU A 622 -4.42 26.10 -17.71
C LEU A 622 -4.41 26.93 -19.00
N VAL A 623 -3.33 27.66 -19.26
CA VAL A 623 -3.15 28.47 -20.48
C VAL A 623 -2.65 27.61 -21.64
N LEU A 624 -1.61 26.80 -21.40
CA LEU A 624 -0.92 26.02 -22.44
C LEU A 624 -1.84 25.01 -23.12
N ALA A 625 -2.65 24.29 -22.34
CA ALA A 625 -3.51 23.23 -22.87
C ALA A 625 -4.44 23.72 -23.99
N PRO A 626 -5.30 24.73 -23.79
CA PRO A 626 -6.13 25.28 -24.88
C PRO A 626 -5.31 26.06 -25.92
N LEU A 627 -4.21 26.71 -25.52
CA LEU A 627 -3.39 27.52 -26.42
C LEU A 627 -2.75 26.68 -27.54
N VAL A 628 -2.11 25.56 -27.20
CA VAL A 628 -1.48 24.69 -28.21
C VAL A 628 -2.52 23.82 -28.93
N ALA A 629 -3.61 23.45 -28.26
CA ALA A 629 -4.73 22.74 -28.89
C ALA A 629 -5.43 23.58 -29.98
N ALA A 630 -5.43 24.92 -29.85
CA ALA A 630 -5.90 25.83 -30.90
C ALA A 630 -5.04 25.79 -32.18
N LEU A 631 -3.85 25.17 -32.12
CA LEU A 631 -2.95 24.91 -33.24
C LEU A 631 -2.91 23.42 -33.65
N ASP A 632 -3.96 22.67 -33.29
CA ASP A 632 -4.12 21.24 -33.55
C ASP A 632 -3.06 20.32 -32.92
N VAL A 633 -2.40 20.76 -31.85
CA VAL A 633 -1.51 19.91 -31.03
C VAL A 633 -2.36 19.05 -30.10
N PRO A 634 -2.27 17.71 -30.14
CA PRO A 634 -3.05 16.86 -29.24
C PRO A 634 -2.45 16.86 -27.82
N VAL A 635 -3.21 17.42 -26.87
CA VAL A 635 -2.88 17.52 -25.45
C VAL A 635 -3.68 16.46 -24.68
N ALA A 636 -3.08 15.29 -24.52
CA ALA A 636 -3.59 14.20 -23.69
C ALA A 636 -3.02 14.32 -22.27
N LYS A 637 -3.62 15.17 -21.43
CA LYS A 637 -3.06 15.51 -20.12
C LYS A 637 -3.60 14.58 -19.02
N MET A 638 -2.68 13.94 -18.31
CA MET A 638 -2.96 13.38 -16.98
C MET A 638 -2.48 14.36 -15.91
N SER A 639 -3.37 14.71 -14.99
CA SER A 639 -3.11 15.66 -13.91
C SER A 639 -3.52 15.07 -12.56
N GLY A 640 -2.74 15.40 -11.53
CA GLY A 640 -3.05 15.07 -10.15
C GLY A 640 -3.77 16.22 -9.44
N ARG A 641 -4.35 15.88 -8.29
CA ARG A 641 -4.75 16.86 -7.27
C ARG A 641 -3.52 17.36 -6.51
N GLY A 642 -3.60 18.55 -5.95
CA GLY A 642 -2.50 19.21 -5.25
C GLY A 642 -2.41 18.80 -3.78
N LEU A 643 -1.17 18.66 -3.31
CA LEU A 643 -0.77 18.63 -1.90
C LEU A 643 0.24 19.77 -1.70
N GLY A 644 0.08 20.59 -0.66
CA GLY A 644 0.89 21.78 -0.41
C GLY A 644 0.13 23.09 -0.64
N HIS A 645 0.82 24.08 -1.20
CA HIS A 645 0.43 25.50 -1.17
C HIS A 645 -0.93 25.84 -1.82
N THR A 646 -1.21 25.28 -2.99
CA THR A 646 -2.49 25.45 -3.70
C THR A 646 -2.96 24.11 -4.29
N GLY A 647 -4.20 24.08 -4.81
CA GLY A 647 -4.70 22.92 -5.53
C GLY A 647 -3.91 22.61 -6.80
N GLY A 648 -3.96 21.35 -7.23
CA GLY A 648 -3.36 20.90 -8.49
C GLY A 648 -4.18 21.37 -9.69
N THR A 649 -3.73 21.11 -10.92
CA THR A 649 -4.48 21.50 -12.13
C THR A 649 -5.93 21.00 -12.10
N THR A 650 -6.17 19.80 -11.58
CA THR A 650 -7.52 19.25 -11.40
C THR A 650 -8.37 20.10 -10.45
N ASP A 651 -7.84 20.43 -9.27
CA ASP A 651 -8.57 21.24 -8.28
C ASP A 651 -8.87 22.66 -8.84
N LYS A 652 -7.94 23.24 -9.60
CA LYS A 652 -8.14 24.53 -10.27
C LYS A 652 -9.29 24.45 -11.28
N LEU A 653 -9.34 23.42 -12.11
CA LEU A 653 -10.40 23.24 -13.11
C LEU A 653 -11.77 22.95 -12.48
N GLU A 654 -11.80 22.24 -11.34
CA GLU A 654 -13.02 22.00 -10.56
C GLU A 654 -13.63 23.28 -9.93
N SER A 655 -12.90 24.40 -9.96
CA SER A 655 -13.50 25.71 -9.64
C SER A 655 -14.51 26.18 -10.70
N VAL A 656 -14.47 25.60 -11.90
CA VAL A 656 -15.51 25.78 -12.92
C VAL A 656 -16.64 24.81 -12.62
N ALA A 657 -17.81 25.34 -12.26
CA ALA A 657 -18.96 24.53 -11.90
C ALA A 657 -19.30 23.50 -12.99
N GLY A 658 -19.45 22.23 -12.58
CA GLY A 658 -19.79 21.10 -13.44
C GLY A 658 -18.60 20.39 -14.10
N PHE A 659 -17.39 20.95 -14.05
CA PHE A 659 -16.21 20.32 -14.63
C PHE A 659 -15.83 19.05 -13.86
N HIS A 660 -15.57 17.95 -14.56
CA HIS A 660 -15.09 16.70 -13.96
C HIS A 660 -13.91 16.10 -14.72
N VAL A 661 -13.03 15.40 -14.00
CA VAL A 661 -11.85 14.71 -14.56
C VAL A 661 -11.97 13.19 -14.58
N GLU A 662 -13.08 12.66 -14.07
CA GLU A 662 -13.41 11.24 -14.16
C GLU A 662 -13.95 10.98 -15.57
N LEU A 663 -13.10 10.42 -16.43
CA LEU A 663 -13.43 10.07 -17.81
C LEU A 663 -13.04 8.61 -18.06
N GLU A 664 -13.88 7.87 -18.77
CA GLU A 664 -13.50 6.56 -19.29
C GLU A 664 -12.44 6.71 -20.39
N LYS A 665 -11.61 5.68 -20.59
CA LYS A 665 -10.49 5.72 -21.55
C LYS A 665 -10.95 6.07 -22.96
N GLU A 666 -12.05 5.46 -23.42
CA GLU A 666 -12.61 5.69 -24.76
C GLU A 666 -13.09 7.13 -24.94
N GLU A 667 -13.69 7.70 -23.90
CA GLU A 667 -14.13 9.09 -23.91
C GLU A 667 -12.96 10.06 -23.94
N PHE A 668 -11.93 9.81 -23.13
CA PHE A 668 -10.69 10.60 -23.14
C PHE A 668 -10.03 10.61 -24.53
N ILE A 669 -9.88 9.44 -25.17
CA ILE A 669 -9.31 9.33 -26.51
C ILE A 669 -10.16 10.11 -27.53
N ARG A 670 -11.49 9.98 -27.45
CA ARG A 670 -12.41 10.71 -28.34
C ARG A 670 -12.27 12.22 -28.17
N LEU A 671 -12.27 12.74 -26.95
CA LEU A 671 -12.17 14.17 -26.67
C LEU A 671 -10.85 14.76 -27.20
N VAL A 672 -9.73 14.06 -27.04
CA VAL A 672 -8.45 14.52 -27.60
C VAL A 672 -8.46 14.44 -29.12
N ASN A 673 -9.09 13.44 -29.74
CA ASN A 673 -9.18 13.39 -31.20
C ASN A 673 -10.04 14.51 -31.78
N GLU A 674 -11.21 14.77 -31.18
CA GLU A 674 -12.20 15.76 -31.65
C GLU A 674 -11.79 17.19 -31.33
N HIS A 675 -11.29 17.46 -30.12
CA HIS A 675 -11.04 18.80 -29.62
C HIS A 675 -9.58 19.12 -29.33
N LYS A 676 -8.68 18.15 -29.48
CA LYS A 676 -7.23 18.26 -29.26
C LYS A 676 -6.80 18.52 -27.83
N VAL A 677 -7.72 18.52 -26.87
CA VAL A 677 -7.41 18.70 -25.45
C VAL A 677 -8.40 17.94 -24.57
N ALA A 678 -7.87 17.22 -23.59
CA ALA A 678 -8.62 16.67 -22.47
C ALA A 678 -7.70 16.52 -21.24
N VAL A 679 -8.28 16.60 -20.06
CA VAL A 679 -7.60 16.35 -18.77
C VAL A 679 -8.31 15.22 -18.04
N ILE A 680 -7.58 14.17 -17.71
CA ILE A 680 -8.07 13.08 -16.87
C ILE A 680 -7.27 13.03 -15.56
N GLY A 681 -7.92 12.54 -14.49
CA GLY A 681 -7.23 12.20 -13.25
C GLY A 681 -6.17 11.12 -13.48
N GLN A 682 -5.20 11.02 -12.56
CA GLN A 682 -4.29 9.88 -12.55
C GLN A 682 -5.04 8.63 -12.06
N SER A 683 -5.66 7.88 -12.97
CA SER A 683 -6.24 6.56 -12.69
C SER A 683 -5.21 5.45 -12.93
N GLY A 684 -5.21 4.42 -12.10
CA GLY A 684 -4.46 3.18 -12.33
C GLY A 684 -3.17 3.03 -11.53
N ASN A 685 -2.60 1.83 -11.59
CA ASN A 685 -1.39 1.46 -10.87
C ASN A 685 -0.14 1.84 -11.70
N LEU A 686 -0.02 3.12 -12.06
CA LEU A 686 1.10 3.66 -12.84
C LEU A 686 2.34 3.78 -11.95
N THR A 687 3.46 3.20 -12.39
CA THR A 687 4.77 3.30 -11.71
C THR A 687 4.76 3.02 -10.19
N PRO A 688 4.25 1.86 -9.69
CA PRO A 688 4.21 1.55 -8.26
C PRO A 688 5.59 1.54 -7.59
N ALA A 689 6.66 1.21 -8.32
CA ALA A 689 8.01 1.30 -7.81
C ALA A 689 8.44 2.75 -7.52
N ASP A 690 8.05 3.71 -8.37
CA ASP A 690 8.30 5.13 -8.12
C ASP A 690 7.55 5.60 -6.88
N LYS A 691 6.27 5.20 -6.74
CA LYS A 691 5.47 5.56 -5.56
C LYS A 691 6.11 5.10 -4.26
N LYS A 692 6.56 3.84 -4.19
CA LYS A 692 7.27 3.29 -3.01
C LYS A 692 8.62 3.98 -2.80
N LEU A 693 9.44 4.11 -3.85
CA LEU A 693 10.77 4.70 -3.76
C LEU A 693 10.71 6.19 -3.37
N TYR A 694 9.74 6.94 -3.88
CA TYR A 694 9.53 8.35 -3.53
C TYR A 694 9.16 8.50 -2.06
N ALA A 695 8.20 7.72 -1.55
CA ALA A 695 7.81 7.74 -0.14
C ALA A 695 9.01 7.44 0.77
N LEU A 696 9.82 6.44 0.43
CA LEU A 696 11.03 6.11 1.17
C LEU A 696 12.08 7.23 1.10
N ARG A 697 12.26 7.85 -0.06
CA ARG A 697 13.23 8.96 -0.24
C ARG A 697 12.88 10.16 0.64
N ASP A 698 11.59 10.44 0.80
CA ASP A 698 11.06 11.54 1.59
C ASP A 698 11.42 11.42 3.07
N VAL A 699 11.34 10.21 3.62
CA VAL A 699 11.68 9.93 5.03
C VAL A 699 13.14 9.53 5.25
N THR A 700 13.97 9.52 4.20
CA THR A 700 15.40 9.14 4.30
C THR A 700 16.37 10.24 3.81
N ALA A 701 15.86 11.45 3.57
CA ALA A 701 16.62 12.59 3.07
C ALA A 701 17.35 12.33 1.73
N THR A 702 16.79 11.47 0.88
CA THR A 702 17.35 11.13 -0.44
C THR A 702 16.49 11.64 -1.60
N VAL A 703 15.58 12.59 -1.34
CA VAL A 703 14.77 13.24 -2.39
C VAL A 703 15.66 14.05 -3.33
N ASN A 704 16.58 14.85 -2.79
CA ASN A 704 17.36 15.84 -3.53
C ASN A 704 18.57 15.25 -4.27
N SER A 705 18.33 14.27 -5.14
CA SER A 705 19.33 13.62 -6.00
C SER A 705 18.86 13.68 -7.45
N ILE A 706 19.63 14.33 -8.32
CA ILE A 706 19.31 14.50 -9.75
C ILE A 706 18.88 13.19 -10.44
N PRO A 707 19.63 12.07 -10.36
CA PRO A 707 19.21 10.84 -11.03
C PRO A 707 17.88 10.29 -10.50
N LEU A 708 17.61 10.40 -9.20
CA LEU A 708 16.37 9.92 -8.58
C LEU A 708 15.17 10.84 -8.91
N ILE A 709 15.38 12.15 -8.99
CA ILE A 709 14.35 13.12 -9.41
C ILE A 709 14.02 12.93 -10.89
N ALA A 710 15.05 12.91 -11.74
CA ALA A 710 14.90 12.80 -13.18
C ALA A 710 14.18 11.50 -13.56
N SER A 711 14.61 10.37 -13.00
CA SER A 711 13.96 9.07 -13.27
C SER A 711 12.54 9.00 -12.72
N SER A 712 12.28 9.57 -11.53
CA SER A 712 10.94 9.64 -10.95
C SER A 712 9.98 10.44 -11.83
N ILE A 713 10.36 11.64 -12.25
CA ILE A 713 9.53 12.50 -13.10
C ILE A 713 9.31 11.84 -14.46
N MET A 714 10.38 11.42 -15.13
CA MET A 714 10.31 10.87 -16.48
C MET A 714 9.54 9.56 -16.54
N SER A 715 9.66 8.68 -15.52
CA SER A 715 8.94 7.40 -15.51
C SER A 715 7.42 7.60 -15.52
N LYS A 716 6.90 8.54 -14.73
CA LYS A 716 5.48 8.91 -14.74
C LYS A 716 5.03 9.45 -16.10
N LYS A 717 5.86 10.27 -16.75
CA LYS A 717 5.53 10.86 -18.07
C LYS A 717 5.55 9.83 -19.18
N ILE A 718 6.50 8.89 -19.16
CA ILE A 718 6.62 7.81 -20.13
C ILE A 718 5.49 6.79 -19.93
N ALA A 719 5.17 6.42 -18.68
CA ALA A 719 4.07 5.52 -18.37
C ALA A 719 2.70 6.10 -18.75
N ALA A 720 2.57 7.42 -18.75
CA ALA A 720 1.41 8.16 -19.24
C ALA A 720 1.27 8.17 -20.79
N GLY A 721 2.20 7.58 -21.54
CA GLY A 721 2.06 7.37 -22.99
C GLY A 721 2.36 8.59 -23.87
N ALA A 722 2.99 9.63 -23.33
CA ALA A 722 3.40 10.81 -24.12
C ALA A 722 4.45 10.43 -25.20
N ASP A 723 4.32 10.99 -26.40
CA ASP A 723 5.30 10.80 -27.49
C ASP A 723 6.46 11.79 -27.38
N ALA A 724 6.15 13.00 -26.89
CA ALA A 724 7.10 14.06 -26.64
C ALA A 724 6.78 14.75 -25.30
N ILE A 725 7.80 15.29 -24.65
CA ILE A 725 7.70 15.85 -23.31
C ILE A 725 8.37 17.24 -23.28
N VAL A 726 7.66 18.24 -22.78
CA VAL A 726 8.24 19.56 -22.46
C VAL A 726 8.32 19.70 -20.94
N LEU A 727 9.50 20.05 -20.46
CA LEU A 727 9.80 20.16 -19.03
C LEU A 727 9.97 21.63 -18.65
N ASP A 728 9.36 22.01 -17.54
CA ASP A 728 9.50 23.33 -16.93
C ASP A 728 10.21 23.18 -15.59
N VAL A 729 11.55 23.32 -15.63
CA VAL A 729 12.43 23.12 -14.47
C VAL A 729 12.59 24.45 -13.76
N LYS A 730 12.00 24.55 -12.58
CA LYS A 730 12.05 25.78 -11.78
C LYS A 730 13.42 25.95 -11.12
N THR A 731 13.89 27.20 -11.01
CA THR A 731 15.07 27.59 -10.23
C THR A 731 14.73 28.71 -9.25
N GLY A 732 15.48 28.82 -8.15
CA GLY A 732 15.36 29.92 -7.19
C GLY A 732 14.70 29.53 -5.86
N ALA A 733 14.35 30.54 -5.06
CA ALA A 733 13.92 30.35 -3.66
C ALA A 733 12.71 29.42 -3.52
N GLY A 734 11.69 29.57 -4.36
CA GLY A 734 10.48 28.72 -4.36
C GLY A 734 10.58 27.46 -5.19
N ALA A 735 11.74 27.15 -5.78
CA ALA A 735 11.95 25.95 -6.57
C ALA A 735 12.56 24.82 -5.74
N PHE A 736 12.42 23.60 -6.25
CA PHE A 736 13.15 22.44 -5.73
C PHE A 736 14.67 22.58 -5.96
N MET A 737 15.06 23.05 -7.15
CA MET A 737 16.45 23.40 -7.48
C MET A 737 16.71 24.86 -7.12
N LYS A 738 17.59 25.11 -6.14
CA LYS A 738 17.82 26.48 -5.64
C LYS A 738 18.71 27.30 -6.55
N THR A 739 19.63 26.66 -7.27
CA THR A 739 20.57 27.31 -8.20
C THR A 739 20.22 27.00 -9.65
N THR A 740 20.58 27.92 -10.54
CA THR A 740 20.35 27.76 -11.98
C THR A 740 21.21 26.63 -12.55
N GLU A 741 22.40 26.42 -11.99
CA GLU A 741 23.31 25.33 -12.35
C GLU A 741 22.69 23.95 -12.06
N ASP A 742 22.14 23.73 -10.86
CA ASP A 742 21.48 22.47 -10.52
C ASP A 742 20.24 22.24 -11.40
N ALA A 743 19.48 23.31 -11.69
CA ALA A 743 18.34 23.25 -12.59
C ALA A 743 18.75 22.88 -14.02
N LYS A 744 19.90 23.38 -14.52
CA LYS A 744 20.47 23.00 -15.82
C LYS A 744 20.84 21.53 -15.86
N GLU A 745 21.51 21.05 -14.82
CA GLU A 745 21.91 19.65 -14.74
C GLU A 745 20.69 18.71 -14.72
N LEU A 746 19.68 19.04 -13.92
CA LEU A 746 18.42 18.28 -13.88
C LEU A 746 17.69 18.31 -15.23
N ALA A 747 17.62 19.47 -15.89
CA ALA A 747 17.02 19.62 -17.21
C ALA A 747 17.71 18.73 -18.26
N HIS A 748 19.05 18.78 -18.33
CA HIS A 748 19.82 17.93 -19.24
C HIS A 748 19.64 16.44 -18.94
N ALA A 749 19.63 16.04 -17.66
CA ALA A 749 19.42 14.65 -17.27
C ALA A 749 18.06 14.12 -17.75
N MET A 750 16.98 14.89 -17.56
CA MET A 750 15.65 14.49 -18.01
C MET A 750 15.49 14.48 -19.53
N VAL A 751 16.10 15.46 -20.22
CA VAL A 751 16.13 15.51 -21.70
C VAL A 751 16.87 14.27 -22.25
N SER A 752 18.05 13.96 -21.71
CA SER A 752 18.85 12.78 -22.07
C SER A 752 18.08 11.48 -21.84
N ILE A 753 17.40 11.32 -20.69
CA ILE A 753 16.55 10.15 -20.41
C ILE A 753 15.48 9.98 -21.49
N GLY A 754 14.71 11.04 -21.77
CA GLY A 754 13.63 10.97 -22.75
C GLY A 754 14.14 10.56 -24.13
N ASN A 755 15.19 11.23 -24.60
CA ASN A 755 15.79 10.97 -25.90
C ASN A 755 16.34 9.52 -26.00
N ASN A 756 16.96 9.00 -24.93
CA ASN A 756 17.45 7.62 -24.86
C ASN A 756 16.33 6.56 -24.92
N VAL A 757 15.12 6.88 -24.44
CA VAL A 757 13.98 5.96 -24.48
C VAL A 757 13.04 6.22 -25.67
N GLY A 758 13.46 7.05 -26.62
CA GLY A 758 12.71 7.34 -27.84
C GLY A 758 11.55 8.33 -27.67
N ARG A 759 11.55 9.14 -26.61
CA ARG A 759 10.58 10.23 -26.39
C ARG A 759 11.29 11.56 -26.56
N LYS A 760 10.90 12.36 -27.56
CA LYS A 760 11.56 13.66 -27.79
C LYS A 760 11.29 14.58 -26.61
N THR A 761 12.34 15.10 -25.98
CA THR A 761 12.19 15.92 -24.79
C THR A 761 12.91 17.25 -24.92
N MET A 762 12.29 18.33 -24.46
CA MET A 762 12.91 19.65 -24.33
C MET A 762 12.60 20.23 -22.94
N ALA A 763 13.42 21.17 -22.47
CA ALA A 763 13.22 21.80 -21.18
C ALA A 763 13.40 23.33 -21.21
N VAL A 764 12.62 24.04 -20.41
CA VAL A 764 12.81 25.45 -20.05
C VAL A 764 13.25 25.51 -18.61
N ILE A 765 14.25 26.35 -18.32
CA ILE A 765 14.65 26.68 -16.96
C ILE A 765 14.06 28.05 -16.62
N SER A 766 13.08 28.06 -15.70
CA SER A 766 12.33 29.26 -15.37
C SER A 766 12.46 29.67 -13.91
N ASP A 767 12.43 30.97 -13.65
CA ASP A 767 12.51 31.53 -12.30
C ASP A 767 11.27 31.20 -11.46
N MET A 768 11.51 30.93 -10.19
CA MET A 768 10.52 30.75 -9.13
C MET A 768 11.01 31.42 -7.84
N SER A 769 11.82 32.49 -7.97
CA SER A 769 12.23 33.31 -6.83
C SER A 769 11.05 34.06 -6.22
N GLN A 770 10.08 34.43 -7.07
CA GLN A 770 8.77 34.99 -6.73
C GLN A 770 7.65 34.15 -7.36
N PRO A 771 6.40 34.22 -6.87
CA PRO A 771 5.27 33.54 -7.50
C PRO A 771 5.10 33.95 -8.97
N LEU A 772 4.74 33.00 -9.83
CA LEU A 772 4.43 33.28 -11.23
C LEU A 772 3.07 33.98 -11.33
N GLY A 773 2.96 34.98 -12.20
CA GLY A 773 1.70 35.72 -12.36
C GLY A 773 1.36 36.56 -11.13
N LEU A 774 0.08 36.86 -10.93
CA LEU A 774 -0.44 37.64 -9.81
C LEU A 774 -1.34 36.79 -8.90
N ALA A 775 -2.02 35.79 -9.45
CA ALA A 775 -2.96 34.94 -8.71
C ALA A 775 -2.27 33.73 -8.06
N ILE A 776 -2.63 33.46 -6.81
CA ILE A 776 -2.21 32.27 -6.06
C ILE A 776 -3.45 31.67 -5.42
N GLY A 777 -3.92 30.53 -5.93
CA GLY A 777 -5.15 29.88 -5.45
C GLY A 777 -5.73 28.91 -6.49
N ASN A 778 -7.06 28.87 -6.58
CA ASN A 778 -7.75 27.98 -7.53
C ASN A 778 -8.58 28.77 -8.54
N ALA A 779 -9.74 29.30 -8.13
CA ALA A 779 -10.59 30.14 -9.00
C ALA A 779 -9.86 31.40 -9.49
N LEU A 780 -9.02 31.98 -8.63
CA LEU A 780 -8.19 33.15 -8.98
C LEU A 780 -7.23 32.84 -10.14
N GLU A 781 -6.61 31.67 -10.14
CA GLU A 781 -5.69 31.25 -11.20
C GLU A 781 -6.43 30.90 -12.50
N VAL A 782 -7.64 30.34 -12.43
CA VAL A 782 -8.50 30.17 -13.62
C VAL A 782 -8.85 31.52 -14.24
N LYS A 783 -9.18 32.53 -13.43
CA LYS A 783 -9.44 33.89 -13.90
C LYS A 783 -8.20 34.51 -14.56
N GLU A 784 -7.02 34.31 -13.98
CA GLU A 784 -5.76 34.77 -14.57
C GLU A 784 -5.45 34.06 -15.90
N ALA A 785 -5.71 32.76 -15.99
CA ALA A 785 -5.56 32.00 -17.23
C ALA A 785 -6.46 32.55 -18.36
N ILE A 786 -7.72 32.88 -18.04
CA ILE A 786 -8.66 33.52 -18.98
C ILE A 786 -8.11 34.86 -19.47
N LEU A 787 -7.61 35.71 -18.57
CA LEU A 787 -7.03 37.00 -18.93
C LEU A 787 -5.79 36.83 -19.82
N THR A 788 -4.96 35.82 -19.56
CA THR A 788 -3.76 35.51 -20.35
C THR A 788 -4.14 35.05 -21.76
N LEU A 789 -5.15 34.19 -21.89
CA LEU A 789 -5.68 33.75 -23.19
C LEU A 789 -6.34 34.88 -23.99
N GLN A 790 -6.70 35.99 -23.34
CA GLN A 790 -7.17 37.23 -23.96
C GLN A 790 -6.03 38.20 -24.34
N GLY A 791 -4.77 37.89 -24.03
CA GLY A 791 -3.64 38.80 -24.19
C GLY A 791 -3.64 39.96 -23.19
N LYS A 792 -4.25 39.76 -22.01
CA LYS A 792 -4.38 40.76 -20.93
C LYS A 792 -3.84 40.25 -19.59
N GLY A 793 -3.16 39.11 -19.60
CA GLY A 793 -2.62 38.48 -18.40
C GLY A 793 -1.32 39.14 -17.92
N PRO A 794 -0.75 38.61 -16.81
CA PRO A 794 0.58 38.99 -16.36
C PRO A 794 1.64 38.66 -17.43
N LYS A 795 2.58 39.57 -17.64
CA LYS A 795 3.60 39.45 -18.70
C LYS A 795 4.51 38.24 -18.50
N ASP A 796 4.85 37.93 -17.26
CA ASP A 796 5.69 36.79 -16.90
C ASP A 796 4.99 35.46 -17.22
N LEU A 797 3.71 35.33 -16.87
CA LEU A 797 2.93 34.15 -17.22
C LEU A 797 2.80 33.99 -18.76
N GLU A 798 2.52 35.08 -19.48
CA GLU A 798 2.44 35.06 -20.95
C GLU A 798 3.77 34.63 -21.59
N GLU A 799 4.88 35.24 -21.16
CA GLU A 799 6.22 34.94 -21.68
C GLU A 799 6.61 33.47 -21.44
N LEU A 800 6.36 32.93 -20.24
CA LEU A 800 6.64 31.52 -19.95
C LEU A 800 5.74 30.58 -20.76
N CYS A 801 4.46 30.90 -20.92
CA CYS A 801 3.54 30.11 -21.75
C CYS A 801 3.99 30.10 -23.22
N LEU A 802 4.50 31.20 -23.75
CA LEU A 802 5.06 31.24 -25.11
C LEU A 802 6.35 30.42 -25.22
N ALA A 803 7.24 30.51 -24.23
CA ALA A 803 8.51 29.78 -24.20
C ALA A 803 8.32 28.25 -24.13
N LEU A 804 7.34 27.77 -23.35
CA LEU A 804 6.95 26.36 -23.27
C LEU A 804 6.14 25.93 -24.50
N GLY A 805 5.14 26.73 -24.88
CA GLY A 805 4.22 26.41 -25.96
C GLY A 805 4.93 26.27 -27.31
N ARG A 806 5.94 27.12 -27.60
CA ARG A 806 6.66 27.04 -28.87
C ARG A 806 7.41 25.70 -29.04
N GLN A 807 7.90 25.14 -27.94
CA GLN A 807 8.52 23.81 -27.93
C GLN A 807 7.48 22.72 -28.16
N MET A 808 6.31 22.82 -27.50
CA MET A 808 5.23 21.84 -27.70
C MET A 808 4.75 21.81 -29.15
N VAL A 809 4.52 22.98 -29.76
CA VAL A 809 4.08 23.11 -31.16
C VAL A 809 5.14 22.58 -32.13
N PHE A 810 6.42 22.86 -31.87
CA PHE A 810 7.53 22.34 -32.67
C PHE A 810 7.66 20.82 -32.57
N LEU A 811 7.65 20.26 -31.36
CA LEU A 811 7.73 18.81 -31.12
C LEU A 811 6.53 18.05 -31.72
N ALA A 812 5.35 18.67 -31.74
CA ALA A 812 4.15 18.14 -32.38
C ALA A 812 4.18 18.19 -33.92
N GLY A 813 5.21 18.80 -34.53
CA GLY A 813 5.32 18.97 -35.98
C GLY A 813 4.32 19.98 -36.56
N LYS A 814 3.86 20.94 -35.75
CA LYS A 814 2.91 21.99 -36.17
C LYS A 814 3.58 23.31 -36.55
N ALA A 815 4.90 23.39 -36.43
CA ALA A 815 5.74 24.49 -36.92
C ALA A 815 7.12 23.99 -37.33
N ASP A 816 7.76 24.69 -38.27
CA ASP A 816 9.06 24.33 -38.83
C ASP A 816 10.25 24.82 -37.98
N SER A 817 10.02 25.78 -37.08
CA SER A 817 10.99 26.30 -36.13
C SER A 817 10.32 26.81 -34.84
N LEU A 818 11.10 27.06 -33.79
CA LEU A 818 10.60 27.63 -32.54
C LEU A 818 10.05 29.06 -32.74
N GLU A 819 10.64 29.84 -33.64
CA GLU A 819 10.17 31.19 -33.98
C GLU A 819 8.81 31.14 -34.67
N HIS A 820 8.66 30.26 -35.66
CA HIS A 820 7.38 30.06 -36.36
C HIS A 820 6.30 29.54 -35.40
N ALA A 821 6.66 28.68 -34.44
CA ALA A 821 5.76 28.22 -33.40
C ALA A 821 5.29 29.37 -32.49
N GLU A 822 6.20 30.24 -32.07
CA GLU A 822 5.88 31.40 -31.22
C GLU A 822 4.99 32.42 -31.94
N GLU A 823 5.22 32.69 -33.22
CA GLU A 823 4.37 33.54 -34.05
C GLU A 823 2.93 33.02 -34.10
N LYS A 824 2.75 31.71 -34.35
CA LYS A 824 1.42 31.07 -34.35
C LYS A 824 0.71 31.17 -33.01
N LEU A 825 1.43 30.99 -31.90
CA LEU A 825 0.87 31.10 -30.54
C LEU A 825 0.36 32.52 -30.26
N LYS A 826 1.17 33.53 -30.61
CA LYS A 826 0.77 34.94 -30.51
C LYS A 826 -0.46 35.24 -31.37
N GLU A 827 -0.53 34.68 -32.58
CA GLU A 827 -1.68 34.85 -33.47
C GLU A 827 -2.97 34.31 -32.86
N VAL A 828 -2.97 33.09 -32.29
CA VAL A 828 -4.18 32.47 -31.72
C VAL A 828 -4.65 33.12 -30.42
N ILE A 829 -3.77 33.80 -29.69
CA ILE A 829 -4.14 34.69 -28.58
C ILE A 829 -4.83 35.93 -29.14
N GLN A 830 -4.21 36.61 -30.10
CA GLN A 830 -4.72 37.87 -30.66
C GLN A 830 -6.06 37.73 -31.38
N ASN A 831 -6.27 36.63 -32.09
CA ASN A 831 -7.50 36.37 -32.83
C ASN A 831 -8.60 35.67 -31.99
N GLY A 832 -8.32 35.38 -30.70
CA GLY A 832 -9.28 34.79 -29.76
C GLY A 832 -9.48 33.28 -29.86
N LYS A 833 -8.84 32.58 -30.81
CA LYS A 833 -9.00 31.12 -30.97
C LYS A 833 -8.56 30.33 -29.73
N ALA A 834 -7.52 30.79 -29.04
CA ALA A 834 -7.04 30.14 -27.82
C ALA A 834 -8.12 30.21 -26.71
N LEU A 835 -8.80 31.34 -26.58
CA LEU A 835 -9.90 31.53 -25.63
C LEU A 835 -11.13 30.69 -25.98
N GLU A 836 -11.50 30.63 -27.26
CA GLU A 836 -12.60 29.77 -27.72
C GLU A 836 -12.27 28.29 -27.50
N LYS A 837 -11.01 27.87 -27.71
CA LYS A 837 -10.58 26.50 -27.39
C LYS A 837 -10.68 26.19 -25.89
N PHE A 838 -10.49 27.18 -25.02
CA PHE A 838 -10.70 27.01 -23.57
C PHE A 838 -12.18 26.83 -23.23
N LYS A 839 -13.10 27.53 -23.92
CA LYS A 839 -14.55 27.30 -23.78
C LYS A 839 -14.94 25.89 -24.20
N ASP A 840 -14.45 25.44 -25.36
CA ASP A 840 -14.66 24.06 -25.84
C ASP A 840 -14.17 23.05 -24.79
N PHE A 841 -12.95 23.22 -24.30
CA PHE A 841 -12.33 22.36 -23.32
C PHE A 841 -13.16 22.23 -22.04
N LEU A 842 -13.62 23.35 -21.48
CA LEU A 842 -14.48 23.33 -20.29
C LEU A 842 -15.81 22.63 -20.55
N ALA A 843 -16.49 22.98 -21.64
CA ALA A 843 -17.81 22.43 -21.97
C ALA A 843 -17.78 20.92 -22.20
N ASN A 844 -16.73 20.41 -22.85
CA ASN A 844 -16.61 19.00 -23.20
C ASN A 844 -16.37 18.07 -22.00
N GLN A 845 -16.01 18.62 -20.85
CA GLN A 845 -15.88 17.90 -19.59
C GLN A 845 -16.89 18.39 -18.53
N GLY A 846 -18.04 18.90 -18.99
CA GLY A 846 -19.18 19.26 -18.13
C GLY A 846 -19.11 20.64 -17.49
N GLY A 847 -18.02 21.38 -17.64
CA GLY A 847 -17.83 22.72 -17.06
C GLY A 847 -18.70 23.80 -17.71
N ASP A 848 -19.18 24.74 -16.91
CA ASP A 848 -19.87 25.94 -17.38
C ASP A 848 -18.91 26.88 -18.14
N ALA A 849 -18.86 26.75 -19.46
CA ALA A 849 -18.01 27.59 -20.31
C ALA A 849 -18.35 29.09 -20.27
N SER A 850 -19.53 29.48 -19.76
CA SER A 850 -19.91 30.90 -19.65
C SER A 850 -19.03 31.69 -18.68
N VAL A 851 -18.29 31.01 -17.78
CA VAL A 851 -17.31 31.64 -16.89
C VAL A 851 -16.16 32.31 -17.66
N VAL A 852 -15.90 31.91 -18.91
CA VAL A 852 -14.86 32.53 -19.73
C VAL A 852 -15.24 33.96 -20.14
N ASP A 853 -16.52 34.19 -20.42
CA ASP A 853 -17.05 35.52 -20.74
C ASP A 853 -17.46 36.31 -19.48
N HIS A 854 -17.80 35.59 -18.41
CA HIS A 854 -18.20 36.13 -17.11
C HIS A 854 -17.40 35.49 -15.94
N PRO A 855 -16.10 35.83 -15.78
CA PRO A 855 -15.25 35.23 -14.74
C PRO A 855 -15.71 35.53 -13.31
N ASP A 856 -16.60 36.49 -13.12
CA ASP A 856 -17.28 36.78 -11.85
C ASP A 856 -18.19 35.64 -11.36
N ARG A 857 -18.54 34.68 -12.24
CA ARG A 857 -19.29 33.46 -11.88
C ARG A 857 -18.43 32.38 -11.22
N LEU A 858 -17.11 32.50 -11.29
CA LEU A 858 -16.22 31.62 -10.54
C LEU A 858 -16.42 31.84 -9.03
N PRO A 859 -16.13 30.84 -8.17
CA PRO A 859 -16.21 30.98 -6.72
C PRO A 859 -15.52 32.25 -6.21
N GLN A 860 -16.25 33.07 -5.43
CA GLN A 860 -15.75 34.32 -4.86
C GLN A 860 -15.64 34.20 -3.34
N ALA A 861 -14.53 34.71 -2.79
CA ALA A 861 -14.35 34.81 -1.34
C ALA A 861 -15.22 35.93 -0.74
N LYS A 862 -15.64 35.74 0.52
CA LYS A 862 -16.51 36.68 1.25
C LYS A 862 -15.81 37.98 1.64
N TYR A 863 -14.54 37.89 2.02
CA TYR A 863 -13.75 39.01 2.53
C TYR A 863 -12.56 39.28 1.61
N LEU A 864 -12.35 40.56 1.30
CA LEU A 864 -11.18 41.05 0.60
C LEU A 864 -10.40 41.96 1.54
N VAL A 865 -9.16 41.59 1.86
CA VAL A 865 -8.34 42.32 2.84
C VAL A 865 -7.05 42.76 2.16
N GLU A 866 -6.83 44.08 2.11
CA GLU A 866 -5.62 44.66 1.54
C GLU A 866 -4.46 44.60 2.53
N VAL A 867 -3.26 44.24 2.03
CA VAL A 867 -2.02 44.25 2.81
C VAL A 867 -1.17 45.45 2.37
N PRO A 868 -1.20 46.58 3.10
CA PRO A 868 -0.48 47.78 2.71
C PRO A 868 1.03 47.65 2.94
N ALA A 869 1.82 48.31 2.09
CA ALA A 869 3.26 48.49 2.28
C ALA A 869 3.57 49.39 3.47
N ASP A 870 4.58 49.01 4.26
CA ASP A 870 4.96 49.75 5.47
C ASP A 870 5.84 50.98 5.20
N LYS A 871 6.45 51.05 4.01
CA LYS A 871 7.35 52.15 3.60
C LYS A 871 7.37 52.32 2.08
N ASP A 872 7.84 53.49 1.65
CA ASP A 872 8.13 53.78 0.23
C ASP A 872 9.36 52.99 -0.25
N GLY A 873 9.37 52.59 -1.52
CA GLY A 873 10.54 51.95 -2.14
C GLY A 873 10.19 51.12 -3.38
N TYR A 874 10.96 50.07 -3.60
CA TYR A 874 10.76 49.05 -4.63
C TYR A 874 10.66 47.68 -3.96
N VAL A 875 9.78 46.81 -4.47
CA VAL A 875 9.69 45.43 -4.01
C VAL A 875 10.97 44.69 -4.44
N ALA A 876 11.77 44.28 -3.46
CA ALA A 876 13.09 43.69 -3.63
C ALA A 876 13.09 42.16 -3.60
N GLY A 877 12.08 41.56 -2.98
CA GLY A 877 11.94 40.11 -2.88
C GLY A 877 10.54 39.73 -2.41
N ILE A 878 10.05 38.62 -2.95
CA ILE A 878 8.78 37.98 -2.57
C ILE A 878 9.10 36.49 -2.43
N VAL A 879 9.17 35.96 -1.21
CA VAL A 879 9.60 34.56 -1.00
C VAL A 879 8.45 33.61 -1.38
N ALA A 880 8.55 32.99 -2.56
CA ALA A 880 7.41 32.35 -3.21
C ALA A 880 6.76 31.22 -2.39
N ASP A 881 7.54 30.33 -1.78
CA ASP A 881 7.07 29.19 -0.96
C ASP A 881 6.31 29.64 0.29
N GLU A 882 6.78 30.69 0.96
CA GLU A 882 6.11 31.27 2.12
C GLU A 882 4.82 32.00 1.74
N ILE A 883 4.78 32.68 0.59
CA ILE A 883 3.53 33.24 0.06
C ILE A 883 2.55 32.13 -0.35
N GLY A 884 3.03 31.02 -0.91
CA GLY A 884 2.22 29.84 -1.16
C GLY A 884 1.65 29.24 0.14
N THR A 885 2.45 29.19 1.19
CA THR A 885 2.03 28.76 2.53
C THR A 885 0.97 29.70 3.10
N ALA A 886 1.11 31.01 2.91
CA ALA A 886 0.10 31.99 3.30
C ALA A 886 -1.25 31.75 2.57
N ALA A 887 -1.24 31.38 1.28
CA ALA A 887 -2.45 30.99 0.56
C ALA A 887 -3.06 29.68 1.10
N MET A 888 -2.22 28.68 1.43
CA MET A 888 -2.67 27.42 2.03
C MET A 888 -3.37 27.64 3.38
N LEU A 889 -2.86 28.54 4.23
CA LEU A 889 -3.47 28.88 5.52
C LEU A 889 -4.89 29.46 5.39
N LEU A 890 -5.25 30.00 4.23
CA LEU A 890 -6.61 30.46 3.91
C LEU A 890 -7.54 29.31 3.52
N GLY A 891 -6.99 28.15 3.14
CA GLY A 891 -7.72 27.00 2.59
C GLY A 891 -7.49 26.77 1.09
N ALA A 892 -6.57 27.49 0.44
CA ALA A 892 -6.35 27.38 -1.01
C ALA A 892 -5.65 26.08 -1.45
N GLY A 893 -5.09 25.33 -0.51
CA GLY A 893 -4.32 24.09 -0.74
C GLY A 893 -4.51 23.09 0.39
N ARG A 894 -3.90 21.92 0.26
CA ARG A 894 -4.04 20.78 1.20
C ARG A 894 -2.82 20.63 2.08
N ALA A 895 -3.01 20.66 3.40
CA ALA A 895 -1.97 20.29 4.35
C ALA A 895 -1.81 18.75 4.45
N THR A 896 -2.93 18.03 4.41
CA THR A 896 -3.01 16.56 4.36
C THR A 896 -3.82 16.12 3.15
N LYS A 897 -3.72 14.85 2.74
CA LYS A 897 -4.41 14.35 1.55
C LYS A 897 -5.93 14.46 1.65
N GLU A 898 -6.47 14.38 2.87
CA GLU A 898 -7.89 14.44 3.20
C GLU A 898 -8.39 15.88 3.42
N SER A 899 -7.49 16.87 3.45
CA SER A 899 -7.86 18.28 3.59
C SER A 899 -8.79 18.72 2.44
N GLU A 900 -9.89 19.38 2.78
CA GLU A 900 -10.75 20.04 1.79
C GLU A 900 -10.10 21.35 1.32
N ILE A 901 -10.29 21.68 0.04
CA ILE A 901 -9.84 22.95 -0.54
C ILE A 901 -11.03 23.90 -0.66
N ASP A 902 -10.85 25.12 -0.19
CA ASP A 902 -11.72 26.22 -0.54
C ASP A 902 -11.25 26.82 -1.87
N LEU A 903 -12.04 26.62 -2.92
CA LEU A 903 -11.66 27.01 -4.28
C LEU A 903 -11.70 28.53 -4.51
N ALA A 904 -12.35 29.29 -3.61
CA ALA A 904 -12.59 30.72 -3.75
C ALA A 904 -11.50 31.59 -3.08
N VAL A 905 -10.76 31.04 -2.13
CA VAL A 905 -9.75 31.75 -1.34
C VAL A 905 -8.38 31.72 -2.00
N GLY A 906 -7.50 32.62 -1.58
CA GLY A 906 -6.14 32.75 -2.09
C GLY A 906 -5.60 34.17 -1.98
N LEU A 907 -4.56 34.47 -2.77
CA LEU A 907 -3.88 35.75 -2.76
C LEU A 907 -3.82 36.33 -4.19
N MET A 908 -3.99 37.63 -4.30
CA MET A 908 -3.73 38.40 -5.52
C MET A 908 -2.59 39.38 -5.25
N LEU A 909 -1.44 39.18 -5.88
CA LEU A 909 -0.32 40.12 -5.82
C LEU A 909 -0.67 41.37 -6.63
N ASN A 910 -0.46 42.54 -6.02
CA ASN A 910 -0.64 43.84 -6.68
C ASN A 910 0.70 44.43 -7.16
N LYS A 911 1.81 43.85 -6.69
CA LYS A 911 3.20 44.24 -7.01
C LYS A 911 4.06 43.00 -7.19
N LYS A 912 5.01 43.08 -8.12
CA LYS A 912 6.06 42.09 -8.37
C LYS A 912 7.42 42.68 -8.02
N VAL A 913 8.45 41.82 -7.95
CA VAL A 913 9.83 42.28 -7.72
C VAL A 913 10.24 43.24 -8.84
N GLY A 914 10.79 44.39 -8.44
CA GLY A 914 11.14 45.51 -9.32
C GLY A 914 10.07 46.61 -9.40
N ASP A 915 8.84 46.38 -8.91
CA ASP A 915 7.80 47.40 -8.91
C ASP A 915 8.01 48.44 -7.81
N GLN A 916 7.72 49.71 -8.15
CA GLN A 916 7.68 50.81 -7.18
C GLN A 916 6.39 50.73 -6.32
N VAL A 917 6.53 51.00 -5.02
CA VAL A 917 5.42 51.03 -4.06
C VAL A 917 5.55 52.19 -3.08
N LYS A 918 4.41 52.76 -2.66
CA LYS A 918 4.33 53.78 -1.60
C LYS A 918 3.80 53.20 -0.29
N ALA A 919 4.20 53.78 0.83
CA ALA A 919 3.63 53.45 2.14
C ALA A 919 2.10 53.59 2.11
N GLY A 920 1.38 52.55 2.53
CA GLY A 920 -0.07 52.46 2.48
C GLY A 920 -0.66 51.92 1.17
N GLU A 921 0.12 51.78 0.10
CA GLU A 921 -0.31 51.11 -1.14
C GLU A 921 -0.36 49.60 -0.93
N SER A 922 -1.37 48.92 -1.49
CA SER A 922 -1.52 47.47 -1.31
C SER A 922 -0.45 46.69 -2.06
N LEU A 923 0.20 45.76 -1.36
CA LEU A 923 1.13 44.78 -1.92
C LEU A 923 0.39 43.54 -2.40
N VAL A 924 -0.59 43.10 -1.63
CA VAL A 924 -1.35 41.85 -1.84
C VAL A 924 -2.79 42.07 -1.38
N THR A 925 -3.75 41.57 -2.14
CA THR A 925 -5.14 41.43 -1.72
C THR A 925 -5.39 39.99 -1.29
N ILE A 926 -5.79 39.79 -0.03
CA ILE A 926 -6.16 38.49 0.53
C ILE A 926 -7.64 38.23 0.22
N HIS A 927 -7.92 37.07 -0.39
CA HIS A 927 -9.28 36.56 -0.62
C HIS A 927 -9.57 35.48 0.43
N ALA A 928 -10.47 35.76 1.39
CA ALA A 928 -10.72 34.89 2.54
C ALA A 928 -12.22 34.62 2.78
N ASN A 929 -12.52 33.44 3.34
CA ASN A 929 -13.85 33.08 3.83
C ASN A 929 -13.98 33.09 5.36
N ARG A 930 -12.92 33.56 6.04
CA ARG A 930 -12.88 33.88 7.47
C ARG A 930 -12.51 35.35 7.68
N GLU A 931 -13.01 35.96 8.77
CA GLU A 931 -12.73 37.37 9.09
C GLU A 931 -11.31 37.59 9.62
N ASP A 932 -10.83 36.69 10.48
CA ASP A 932 -9.49 36.81 11.06
C ASP A 932 -8.44 36.21 10.13
N VAL A 933 -7.60 37.06 9.58
CA VAL A 933 -6.47 36.72 8.69
C VAL A 933 -5.16 37.32 9.20
N ALA A 934 -5.07 37.64 10.50
CA ALA A 934 -3.89 38.28 11.07
C ALA A 934 -2.61 37.43 10.92
N ASP A 935 -2.75 36.11 11.03
CA ASP A 935 -1.69 35.12 10.80
C ASP A 935 -1.17 35.17 9.35
N VAL A 936 -2.07 35.28 8.37
CA VAL A 936 -1.75 35.37 6.94
C VAL A 936 -1.10 36.72 6.62
N ILE A 937 -1.61 37.82 7.18
CA ILE A 937 -1.01 39.16 7.00
C ILE A 937 0.43 39.18 7.53
N ALA A 938 0.66 38.63 8.73
CA ALA A 938 2.00 38.56 9.32
C ALA A 938 2.96 37.80 8.40
N LYS A 939 2.55 36.61 7.94
CA LYS A 939 3.36 35.79 7.04
C LYS A 939 3.65 36.49 5.70
N ILE A 940 2.69 37.21 5.11
CA ILE A 940 2.93 37.98 3.88
C ILE A 940 3.96 39.09 4.12
N LYS A 941 3.80 39.87 5.20
CA LYS A 941 4.71 40.99 5.51
C LYS A 941 6.14 40.53 5.82
N GLU A 942 6.31 39.40 6.50
CA GLU A 942 7.63 38.81 6.78
C GLU A 942 8.37 38.41 5.50
N ASN A 943 7.64 38.11 4.42
CA ASN A 943 8.17 37.51 3.19
C ASN A 943 8.16 38.45 1.98
N ILE A 944 7.82 39.73 2.17
CA ILE A 944 7.96 40.77 1.15
C ILE A 944 8.97 41.81 1.64
N THR A 945 10.08 41.96 0.91
CA THR A 945 11.12 42.94 1.23
C THR A 945 10.99 44.17 0.34
N ILE A 946 11.10 45.37 0.93
CA ILE A 946 11.13 46.65 0.21
C ILE A 946 12.51 47.31 0.40
N SER A 947 13.14 47.74 -0.70
CA SER A 947 14.44 48.44 -0.74
C SER A 947 14.35 49.77 -1.50
N ASP A 948 15.45 50.53 -1.53
CA ASP A 948 15.54 51.79 -2.30
C ASP A 948 15.59 51.55 -3.82
N HIS A 949 15.97 50.34 -4.25
CA HIS A 949 16.05 49.93 -5.65
C HIS A 949 16.04 48.39 -5.76
N ALA A 950 15.34 47.87 -6.76
CA ALA A 950 15.32 46.45 -7.12
C ALA A 950 15.07 46.29 -8.62
N ASP A 951 15.69 45.28 -9.22
CA ASP A 951 15.46 44.89 -10.60
C ASP A 951 14.57 43.65 -10.67
N ALA A 952 13.74 43.56 -11.72
CA ALA A 952 12.95 42.36 -11.97
C ALA A 952 13.89 41.17 -12.30
N PRO A 953 13.64 39.97 -11.74
CA PRO A 953 14.44 38.79 -12.06
C PRO A 953 14.25 38.37 -13.51
N VAL A 954 15.27 37.74 -14.07
CA VAL A 954 15.19 37.10 -15.40
C VAL A 954 14.25 35.90 -15.29
N LEU A 955 13.20 35.84 -16.11
CA LEU A 955 12.20 34.76 -16.05
C LEU A 955 12.69 33.46 -16.67
N VAL A 956 13.25 33.50 -17.88
CA VAL A 956 13.75 32.32 -18.60
C VAL A 956 15.27 32.36 -18.61
N HIS A 957 15.89 31.47 -17.83
CA HIS A 957 17.34 31.42 -17.67
C HIS A 957 18.03 30.65 -18.80
N ASP A 958 17.41 29.57 -19.28
CA ASP A 958 17.95 28.74 -20.34
C ASP A 958 16.88 27.86 -21.00
N ILE A 959 17.20 27.31 -22.17
CA ILE A 959 16.36 26.34 -22.89
C ILE A 959 17.25 25.20 -23.37
N VAL A 960 16.90 23.98 -22.96
CA VAL A 960 17.60 22.75 -23.33
C VAL A 960 16.80 22.03 -24.39
N THR A 961 17.35 21.92 -25.61
CA THR A 961 16.69 21.28 -26.75
C THR A 961 17.22 19.89 -27.08
N GLU A 962 18.39 19.51 -26.55
CA GLU A 962 19.08 18.23 -26.81
C GLU A 962 19.75 17.67 -25.56
#